data_AF-A0A925W0X2-F1
#
_entry.id   AF-A0A925W0X2-F1
#
_cell.length_a   1.000
_cell.length_b   1.000
_cell.length_c   1.000
_cell.angle_alpha   90.00
_cell.angle_beta   90.00
_cell.angle_gamma   90.00
#
_symmetry.space_group_name_H-M   'P 1'
#
loop_
_entity.id
_entity.type
_entity.pdbx_description
1 polymer ?
#
loop_
_entity_poly.entity_id
_entity_poly.type
_entity_poly.pdbx_seq_one_letter_code
_entity_poly.pdbx_strand_id
1 'polypeptide(L)'
;MTAPVTRVPDGSPNSLAGRVALERQALRTRSMGTLAFVGAAAIAVVVAIGGWMLADSRWLTLPRGIPILLWIVGALLAAGAVYWLRRREGDSQSVKAIAAAIEGEQGLRAGSLRGALEVGSQGVFGAFAAQHVAAKLPKDVTLVPKVRSNLAHRLAIAGGAAAVALALLAVSARTARDGFAAMAHPVDAWRGLLLPALGFPGLPESVPRGMPLTLKISAEGRNTVTLSRRAPGEAWMDTTLAVDPKTGLALFALGPVRAPIALRASDGRAPDAEVTLSIGDRGWVGDVSLQAIYPAYLGRINETLEAVSPLRVPRGTVLVVTAAQHGGARDAMISSGKDSVRFVATGDSLQVQARITADHDGTWHWTAGADARASSAGTTNASMLPEVPEDLALVIAPDGVPQVVILSPASDTAIGTSGTLPLAFEALDDHGVTRVVLSVWREAAADVGKASSGTPPKREQLLVAQPDGPVWGGQGGLKLDGRGLEPGDRLHLVATATDNSLWKQEGNSAEMILKVPSLSEQRAMARSVGDSLAAQAQRIATAEKKLQQSTSDASRQRDLKGGGNKDGSQSGDSKGANSKDGTMSFSAAERAKQVARDQRDLSQKVDSMRAAAKEMEQRLKDAGALDTALAGKMRDIQKMLREAMTPEMQKQLENLENASERLSGTEAQKSMEQLAAQQQQMREQLEKSAEMLKRAAMEGTMETLRDEARDLAEAQQQLADKQSGKQSGKQSAANKQSQAGKPGEKGAQAPLDPKELEERTKELEREVEALAKKLEQQGAKPGAEHAREAEKQLDQAAEAMERALKNAQKNAGDPQAGDKPEPGKQPGEKDPNGQKTPQPGQQGQQGQQGQQGQQGQQGQQGQQGQQGQQGQQGQQGQQGQQGQQGQQGQQGQQGQQGQQGGHPGSDAQRAADAMDKAADQLAKARESQVDAWKNELSQQLDQSINETMQLAKQQASLEDRAKQQGSNAQTMQGEQGAIQQGVQQAAERLEKAGRSSSLLSQRSQKAMADAQKRSQAATDAMGKSQDAGGKEASQNAMKDATEALNQALSSLVKDRERVNSAESASGFSEMMEQLKKLAQQQSSLNGQTQGLNMMPGGAQGQQAQQQARVLAKQQRDVARSLQDVSDADATGRMEALAKEAQQVAQALERGGPDPAVASRQQQLYRRLLDAGRFLEQDERDDEGPREGKAGDITLSRAPADGPQSGKAANKFVAPNWNELRGLGAEERRLVLEYFRRLNSKP
;
A
#
# COMPACT_ATOMS: atom_id res chain seq x y z
N MET A 1 -135.79 97.05 10.95
CA MET A 1 -135.32 95.78 10.34
C MET A 1 -134.19 96.10 9.39
N THR A 2 -132.95 95.92 9.81
CA THR A 2 -131.73 95.99 8.98
C THR A 2 -130.73 95.00 9.60
N ALA A 3 -130.29 94.03 8.80
CA ALA A 3 -129.39 92.96 9.24
C ALA A 3 -127.98 93.51 9.59
N PRO A 4 -127.26 92.89 10.54
CA PRO A 4 -125.95 93.37 10.96
C PRO A 4 -124.89 93.11 9.87
N VAL A 5 -124.19 94.16 9.44
CA VAL A 5 -122.98 94.04 8.60
C VAL A 5 -121.83 93.58 9.50
N THR A 6 -121.52 92.29 9.45
CA THR A 6 -120.36 91.71 10.11
C THR A 6 -119.08 92.26 9.49
N ARG A 7 -118.30 92.99 10.29
CA ARG A 7 -116.97 93.50 9.97
C ARG A 7 -116.02 92.31 9.75
N VAL A 8 -115.60 92.06 8.51
CA VAL A 8 -114.54 91.07 8.23
C VAL A 8 -113.20 91.67 8.71
N PRO A 9 -112.44 90.98 9.59
CA PRO A 9 -111.19 91.51 10.11
C PRO A 9 -110.15 91.73 9.01
N ASP A 10 -109.45 92.87 9.10
CA ASP A 10 -108.33 93.23 8.24
C ASP A 10 -107.28 92.11 8.27
N GLY A 11 -107.02 91.48 7.11
CA GLY A 11 -106.04 90.40 6.97
C GLY A 11 -106.59 89.00 6.69
N SER A 12 -107.92 88.80 6.65
CA SER A 12 -108.49 87.54 6.15
C SER A 12 -108.05 87.27 4.69
N PRO A 13 -107.76 86.02 4.27
CA PRO A 13 -107.41 85.68 2.88
C PRO A 13 -108.50 86.03 1.87
N ASN A 14 -109.73 86.29 2.33
CA ASN A 14 -110.84 86.78 1.50
C ASN A 14 -110.94 88.31 1.43
N SER A 15 -110.12 89.05 2.16
CA SER A 15 -110.02 90.51 2.08
C SER A 15 -109.15 90.94 0.88
N LEU A 16 -109.40 92.15 0.35
CA LEU A 16 -108.63 92.72 -0.75
C LEU A 16 -107.13 92.76 -0.45
N ALA A 17 -106.76 93.19 0.77
CA ALA A 17 -105.38 93.24 1.24
C ALA A 17 -104.75 91.84 1.37
N GLY A 18 -105.49 90.86 1.89
CA GLY A 18 -105.03 89.47 2.02
C GLY A 18 -104.72 88.82 0.67
N ARG A 19 -105.55 89.05 -0.35
CA ARG A 19 -105.33 88.50 -1.70
C ARG A 19 -104.10 89.09 -2.40
N VAL A 20 -103.88 90.40 -2.25
CA VAL A 20 -102.67 91.07 -2.79
C VAL A 20 -101.41 90.63 -2.03
N ALA A 21 -101.51 90.38 -0.72
CA ALA A 21 -100.39 89.87 0.09
C ALA A 21 -99.98 88.44 -0.29
N LEU A 22 -100.95 87.54 -0.53
CA LEU A 22 -100.69 86.17 -1.01
C LEU A 22 -100.02 86.17 -2.39
N GLU A 23 -100.47 87.04 -3.30
CA GLU A 23 -99.87 87.20 -4.62
C GLU A 23 -98.43 87.72 -4.54
N ARG A 24 -98.17 88.68 -3.64
CA ARG A 24 -96.81 89.18 -3.35
C ARG A 24 -95.89 88.09 -2.79
N GLN A 25 -96.40 87.26 -1.88
CA GLN A 25 -95.61 86.16 -1.31
C GLN A 25 -95.25 85.12 -2.38
N ALA A 26 -96.18 84.77 -3.27
CA ALA A 26 -95.93 83.82 -4.36
C ALA A 26 -94.92 84.33 -5.41
N LEU A 27 -94.91 85.64 -5.70
CA LEU A 27 -93.91 86.24 -6.58
C LEU A 27 -92.52 86.29 -5.93
N ARG A 28 -92.45 86.57 -4.62
CA ARG A 28 -91.19 86.66 -3.87
C ARG A 28 -90.49 85.30 -3.71
N THR A 29 -91.25 84.22 -3.47
CA THR A 29 -90.67 82.87 -3.37
C THR A 29 -90.07 82.42 -4.70
N ARG A 30 -90.73 82.72 -5.83
CA ARG A 30 -90.21 82.40 -7.16
C ARG A 30 -88.99 83.23 -7.54
N SER A 31 -88.92 84.52 -7.18
CA SER A 31 -87.70 85.32 -7.39
C SER A 31 -86.54 84.89 -6.49
N MET A 32 -86.81 84.38 -5.29
CA MET A 32 -85.77 83.76 -4.47
C MET A 32 -85.23 82.48 -5.12
N GLY A 33 -86.09 81.70 -5.78
CA GLY A 33 -85.68 80.53 -6.55
C GLY A 33 -84.70 80.88 -7.69
N THR A 34 -84.94 81.96 -8.43
CA THR A 34 -84.03 82.38 -9.52
C THR A 34 -82.66 82.80 -8.98
N LEU A 35 -82.62 83.56 -7.88
CA LEU A 35 -81.39 83.98 -7.22
C LEU A 35 -80.56 82.78 -6.73
N ALA A 36 -81.22 81.77 -6.14
CA ALA A 36 -80.56 80.56 -5.68
C ALA A 36 -79.95 79.75 -6.83
N PHE A 37 -80.68 79.56 -7.93
CA PHE A 37 -80.18 78.82 -9.10
C PHE A 37 -78.98 79.52 -9.75
N VAL A 38 -79.01 80.85 -9.88
CA VAL A 38 -77.88 81.61 -10.47
C VAL A 38 -76.65 81.56 -9.57
N GLY A 39 -76.82 81.72 -8.25
CA GLY A 39 -75.72 81.62 -7.29
C GLY A 39 -75.06 80.23 -7.31
N ALA A 40 -75.88 79.16 -7.30
CA ALA A 40 -75.39 77.79 -7.38
C ALA A 40 -74.66 77.50 -8.71
N ALA A 41 -75.20 77.97 -9.83
CA ALA A 41 -74.57 77.82 -11.15
C ALA A 41 -73.19 78.48 -11.21
N ALA A 42 -73.04 79.68 -10.65
CA ALA A 42 -71.75 80.40 -10.63
C ALA A 42 -70.66 79.64 -9.87
N ILE A 43 -70.99 79.08 -8.69
CA ILE A 43 -70.06 78.26 -7.90
C ILE A 43 -69.70 76.98 -8.66
N ALA A 44 -70.70 76.29 -9.22
CA ALA A 44 -70.48 75.04 -9.94
C ALA A 44 -69.56 75.21 -11.16
N VAL A 45 -69.70 76.31 -11.92
CA VAL A 45 -68.81 76.64 -13.04
C VAL A 45 -67.37 76.87 -12.58
N VAL A 46 -67.16 77.63 -11.50
CA VAL A 46 -65.81 77.89 -10.97
C VAL A 46 -65.15 76.61 -10.46
N VAL A 47 -65.90 75.73 -9.79
CA VAL A 47 -65.40 74.42 -9.36
C VAL A 47 -65.05 73.54 -10.55
N ALA A 48 -65.89 73.51 -11.60
CA ALA A 48 -65.63 72.73 -12.81
C ALA A 48 -64.37 73.20 -13.55
N ILE A 49 -64.20 74.51 -13.72
CA ILE A 49 -63.02 75.13 -14.34
C ILE A 49 -61.77 74.90 -13.48
N GLY A 50 -61.90 75.06 -12.15
CA GLY A 50 -60.82 74.78 -11.21
C GLY A 50 -60.36 73.32 -11.28
N GLY A 51 -61.29 72.38 -11.40
CA GLY A 51 -61.00 70.96 -11.59
C GLY A 51 -60.15 70.70 -12.83
N TRP A 52 -60.47 71.33 -13.97
CA TRP A 52 -59.65 71.20 -15.19
C TRP A 52 -58.31 71.91 -15.10
N MET A 53 -58.25 73.10 -14.49
CA MET A 53 -57.01 73.86 -14.33
C MET A 53 -55.99 73.12 -13.46
N LEU A 54 -56.50 72.34 -12.50
CA LEU A 54 -55.71 71.57 -11.54
C LEU A 54 -55.48 70.11 -11.96
N ALA A 55 -55.95 69.70 -13.14
CA ALA A 55 -55.85 68.34 -13.68
C ALA A 55 -54.39 67.92 -14.00
N ASP A 56 -54.18 66.64 -14.29
CA ASP A 56 -52.87 66.05 -14.62
C ASP A 56 -51.79 66.37 -13.58
N SER A 57 -52.13 66.25 -12.29
CA SER A 57 -51.21 66.56 -11.18
C SER A 57 -50.67 68.00 -11.16
N ARG A 58 -51.24 68.95 -11.93
CA ARG A 58 -50.84 70.37 -11.94
C ARG A 58 -51.12 71.07 -10.62
N TRP A 59 -52.06 70.56 -9.83
CA TRP A 59 -52.27 71.02 -8.45
C TRP A 59 -51.04 70.82 -7.56
N LEU A 60 -50.17 69.86 -7.90
CA LEU A 60 -48.88 69.72 -7.24
C LEU A 60 -47.99 70.89 -7.65
N THR A 61 -47.78 71.16 -8.93
CA THR A 61 -46.80 72.18 -9.39
C THR A 61 -47.16 73.63 -9.01
N LEU A 62 -48.43 73.91 -8.74
CA LEU A 62 -48.92 75.23 -8.34
C LEU A 62 -48.81 75.49 -6.82
N PRO A 63 -48.80 76.76 -6.37
CA PRO A 63 -48.82 77.10 -4.94
C PRO A 63 -49.96 76.44 -4.17
N ARG A 64 -49.68 75.94 -2.97
CA ARG A 64 -50.61 75.11 -2.18
C ARG A 64 -52.00 75.74 -1.93
N GLY A 65 -52.11 77.07 -1.98
CA GLY A 65 -53.36 77.81 -1.69
C GLY A 65 -54.33 77.97 -2.87
N ILE A 66 -53.99 77.53 -4.09
CA ILE A 66 -54.83 77.78 -5.28
C ILE A 66 -56.25 77.21 -5.18
N PRO A 67 -56.49 75.97 -4.70
CA PRO A 67 -57.86 75.45 -4.58
C PRO A 67 -58.74 76.29 -3.64
N ILE A 68 -58.17 76.78 -2.54
CA ILE A 68 -58.85 77.65 -1.57
C ILE A 68 -59.16 79.01 -2.21
N LEU A 69 -58.20 79.59 -2.95
CA LEU A 69 -58.40 80.86 -3.66
C LEU A 69 -59.51 80.75 -4.70
N LEU A 70 -59.59 79.65 -5.45
CA LEU A 70 -60.65 79.43 -6.45
C LEU A 70 -62.05 79.34 -5.79
N TRP A 71 -62.15 78.74 -4.60
CA TRP A 71 -63.38 78.74 -3.82
C TRP A 71 -63.80 80.15 -3.35
N ILE A 72 -62.84 80.97 -2.89
CA ILE A 72 -63.09 82.36 -2.50
C ILE A 72 -63.59 83.18 -3.70
N VAL A 73 -62.95 83.03 -4.86
CA VAL A 73 -63.37 83.69 -6.11
C VAL A 73 -64.78 83.24 -6.52
N GLY A 74 -65.08 81.94 -6.43
CA GLY A 74 -66.41 81.40 -6.72
C GLY A 74 -67.50 81.98 -5.81
N ALA A 75 -67.23 82.10 -4.51
CA ALA A 75 -68.16 82.70 -3.56
C ALA A 75 -68.42 84.19 -3.84
N LEU A 76 -67.38 84.96 -4.18
CA LEU A 76 -67.51 86.38 -4.54
C LEU A 76 -68.31 86.58 -5.83
N LEU A 77 -68.08 85.75 -6.86
CA LEU A 77 -68.83 85.81 -8.11
C LEU A 77 -70.32 85.47 -7.89
N ALA A 78 -70.61 84.45 -7.08
CA ALA A 78 -71.98 84.10 -6.73
C ALA A 78 -72.69 85.23 -5.96
N ALA A 79 -72.03 85.82 -4.97
CA ALA A 79 -72.57 86.96 -4.22
C ALA A 79 -72.80 88.18 -5.12
N GLY A 80 -71.88 88.47 -6.03
CA GLY A 80 -72.00 89.55 -7.02
C GLY A 80 -73.18 89.35 -7.98
N ALA A 81 -73.36 88.12 -8.49
CA ALA A 81 -74.46 87.78 -9.38
C ALA A 81 -75.83 87.91 -8.68
N VAL A 82 -75.94 87.42 -7.44
CA VAL A 82 -77.15 87.53 -6.61
C VAL A 82 -77.45 89.00 -6.30
N TYR A 83 -76.44 89.79 -5.92
CA TYR A 83 -76.60 91.22 -5.63
C TYR A 83 -77.09 92.01 -6.85
N TRP A 84 -76.48 91.78 -8.01
CA TRP A 84 -76.86 92.45 -9.26
C TRP A 84 -78.31 92.14 -9.66
N LEU A 85 -78.72 90.88 -9.57
CA LEU A 85 -80.08 90.46 -9.91
C LEU A 85 -81.12 91.00 -8.91
N ARG A 86 -80.79 91.01 -7.61
CA ARG A 86 -81.65 91.58 -6.56
C ARG A 86 -81.84 93.10 -6.73
N ARG A 87 -80.79 93.83 -7.12
CA ARG A 87 -80.87 95.27 -7.40
C ARG A 87 -81.75 95.55 -8.61
N ARG A 88 -81.73 94.68 -9.63
CA ARG A 88 -82.55 94.81 -10.84
C ARG A 88 -84.04 94.51 -10.61
N GLU A 89 -84.37 93.67 -9.63
CA GLU A 89 -85.76 93.27 -9.32
C GLU A 89 -86.41 94.07 -8.17
N GLY A 90 -85.65 94.93 -7.48
CA GLY A 90 -86.14 95.69 -6.31
C GLY A 90 -87.33 96.63 -6.59
N ASP A 91 -87.40 97.24 -7.78
CA ASP A 91 -88.44 98.21 -8.12
C ASP A 91 -89.77 97.57 -8.55
N SER A 92 -89.75 96.32 -9.04
CA SER A 92 -90.94 95.63 -9.56
C SER A 92 -91.75 94.89 -8.49
N GLN A 93 -91.28 94.83 -7.23
CA GLN A 93 -91.93 94.11 -6.12
C GLN A 93 -92.59 95.01 -5.06
N SER A 94 -92.70 96.32 -5.32
CA SER A 94 -93.42 97.25 -4.44
C SER A 94 -94.93 97.01 -4.50
N VAL A 95 -95.64 97.27 -3.38
CA VAL A 95 -97.12 97.15 -3.33
C VAL A 95 -97.77 98.01 -4.42
N LYS A 96 -97.16 99.15 -4.75
CA LYS A 96 -97.58 100.06 -5.82
C LYS A 96 -97.42 99.43 -7.21
N ALA A 97 -96.28 98.79 -7.49
CA ALA A 97 -96.03 98.13 -8.77
C ALA A 97 -96.93 96.90 -8.98
N ILE A 98 -97.16 96.11 -7.92
CA ILE A 98 -98.05 94.94 -7.97
C ILE A 98 -99.51 95.39 -8.12
N ALA A 99 -99.94 96.45 -7.42
CA ALA A 99 -101.28 97.00 -7.59
C ALA A 99 -101.51 97.54 -9.01
N ALA A 100 -100.53 98.26 -9.59
CA ALA A 100 -100.60 98.73 -10.97
C ALA A 100 -100.63 97.58 -11.99
N ALA A 101 -99.90 96.49 -11.74
CA ALA A 101 -99.93 95.30 -12.59
C ALA A 101 -101.28 94.57 -12.53
N ILE A 102 -101.88 94.45 -11.34
CA ILE A 102 -103.23 93.91 -11.17
C ILE A 102 -104.26 94.81 -11.88
N GLU A 103 -104.16 96.13 -11.71
CA GLU A 103 -105.08 97.09 -12.37
C GLU A 103 -105.03 96.96 -13.89
N GLY A 104 -103.83 96.88 -14.47
CA GLY A 104 -103.62 96.73 -15.91
C GLY A 104 -104.07 95.38 -16.47
N GLU A 105 -103.84 94.27 -15.77
CA GLU A 105 -104.19 92.93 -16.26
C GLU A 105 -105.68 92.57 -16.06
N GLN A 106 -106.33 93.13 -15.02
CA GLN A 106 -107.74 92.86 -14.72
C GLN A 106 -108.70 93.92 -15.31
N GLY A 107 -108.20 94.86 -16.11
CA GLY A 107 -109.01 95.89 -16.77
C GLY A 107 -109.64 96.91 -15.81
N LEU A 108 -109.04 97.12 -14.64
CA LEU A 108 -109.52 98.09 -13.66
C LEU A 108 -109.00 99.50 -14.03
N ARG A 109 -109.75 100.53 -13.63
CA ARG A 109 -109.29 101.93 -13.81
C ARG A 109 -107.99 102.14 -13.02
N ALA A 110 -106.99 102.74 -13.66
CA ALA A 110 -105.73 103.06 -13.01
C ALA A 110 -105.96 103.85 -11.71
N GLY A 111 -105.33 103.41 -10.62
CA GLY A 111 -105.44 103.98 -9.28
C GLY A 111 -106.64 103.50 -8.46
N SER A 112 -107.54 102.68 -9.02
CA SER A 112 -108.72 102.19 -8.28
C SER A 112 -108.40 101.14 -7.22
N LEU A 113 -107.50 100.21 -7.49
CA LEU A 113 -107.04 99.21 -6.53
C LEU A 113 -106.12 99.86 -5.50
N ARG A 114 -105.25 100.76 -5.96
CA ARG A 114 -104.37 101.53 -5.08
C ARG A 114 -105.16 102.40 -4.10
N GLY A 115 -106.12 103.19 -4.59
CA GLY A 115 -106.97 104.02 -3.74
C GLY A 115 -107.82 103.19 -2.77
N ALA A 116 -108.34 102.05 -3.23
CA ALA A 116 -109.08 101.13 -2.37
C ALA A 116 -108.22 100.48 -1.27
N LEU A 117 -106.93 100.23 -1.52
CA LEU A 117 -105.99 99.70 -0.51
C LEU A 117 -105.50 100.78 0.47
N GLU A 118 -105.30 102.03 0.01
CA GLU A 118 -104.86 103.15 0.85
C GLU A 118 -106.00 103.66 1.77
N VAL A 119 -107.24 103.71 1.27
CA VAL A 119 -108.41 104.21 2.02
C VAL A 119 -109.19 103.07 2.70
N GLY A 120 -108.97 101.81 2.30
CA GLY A 120 -109.72 100.64 2.80
C GLY A 120 -109.73 100.47 4.32
N SER A 121 -108.68 100.93 5.01
CA SER A 121 -108.57 100.93 6.47
C SER A 121 -109.08 102.22 7.14
N GLN A 122 -109.43 103.24 6.36
CA GLN A 122 -109.88 104.55 6.82
C GLN A 122 -111.41 104.67 6.74
N GLY A 123 -112.09 104.19 7.78
CA GLY A 123 -113.53 104.40 7.98
C GLY A 123 -114.46 103.54 7.11
N VAL A 124 -115.77 103.67 7.35
CA VAL A 124 -116.81 102.81 6.76
C VAL A 124 -116.89 102.95 5.23
N PHE A 125 -116.72 104.16 4.71
CA PHE A 125 -116.72 104.42 3.26
C PHE A 125 -115.49 103.82 2.57
N GLY A 126 -114.34 103.81 3.25
CA GLY A 126 -113.12 103.16 2.77
C GLY A 126 -113.29 101.65 2.65
N ALA A 127 -113.86 101.02 3.69
CA ALA A 127 -114.18 99.60 3.67
C ALA A 127 -115.17 99.24 2.55
N PHE A 128 -116.16 100.09 2.29
CA PHE A 128 -117.09 99.91 1.17
C PHE A 128 -116.41 100.01 -0.19
N ALA A 129 -115.51 100.99 -0.39
CA ALA A 129 -114.72 101.13 -1.62
C ALA A 129 -113.81 99.90 -1.84
N ALA A 130 -113.15 99.41 -0.80
CA ALA A 130 -112.35 98.19 -0.84
C ALA A 130 -113.18 96.96 -1.19
N GLN A 131 -114.40 96.84 -0.64
CA GLN A 131 -115.31 95.73 -0.94
C GLN A 131 -115.86 95.81 -2.37
N HIS A 132 -116.14 97.01 -2.87
CA HIS A 132 -116.64 97.22 -4.24
C HIS A 132 -115.57 96.90 -5.29
N VAL A 133 -114.30 97.25 -5.03
CA VAL A 133 -113.18 96.85 -5.89
C VAL A 133 -112.91 95.35 -5.76
N ALA A 134 -112.95 94.79 -4.55
CA ALA A 134 -112.79 93.35 -4.30
C ALA A 134 -113.84 92.49 -5.02
N ALA A 135 -115.09 92.98 -5.15
CA ALA A 135 -116.15 92.28 -5.87
C ALA A 135 -115.90 92.17 -7.38
N LYS A 136 -115.14 93.11 -7.95
CA LYS A 136 -114.74 93.10 -9.37
C LYS A 136 -113.52 92.21 -9.64
N LEU A 137 -112.83 91.74 -8.60
CA LEU A 137 -111.70 90.83 -8.72
C LEU A 137 -112.17 89.37 -8.64
N PRO A 138 -111.66 88.48 -9.51
CA PRO A 138 -111.99 87.07 -9.45
C PRO A 138 -111.56 86.47 -8.10
N LYS A 139 -112.44 85.68 -7.48
CA LYS A 139 -112.22 85.13 -6.13
C LYS A 139 -111.19 84.00 -6.09
N ASP A 140 -111.04 83.26 -7.19
CA ASP A 140 -110.30 82.00 -7.24
C ASP A 140 -109.24 81.93 -8.38
N VAL A 141 -108.83 83.08 -8.94
CA VAL A 141 -107.91 83.13 -10.09
C VAL A 141 -106.69 84.01 -9.76
N THR A 142 -105.53 83.63 -10.32
CA THR A 142 -104.30 84.44 -10.25
C THR A 142 -104.54 85.85 -10.77
N LEU A 143 -104.24 86.85 -9.94
CA LEU A 143 -104.55 88.25 -10.22
C LEU A 143 -103.60 88.87 -11.27
N VAL A 144 -102.41 88.30 -11.48
CA VAL A 144 -101.40 88.80 -12.43
C VAL A 144 -100.77 87.66 -13.24
N PRO A 145 -101.52 87.01 -14.16
CA PRO A 145 -101.03 85.85 -14.91
C PRO A 145 -99.82 86.15 -15.80
N LYS A 146 -99.70 87.33 -16.44
CA LYS A 146 -98.57 87.61 -17.35
C LYS A 146 -97.27 87.85 -16.59
N VAL A 147 -97.31 88.57 -15.46
CA VAL A 147 -96.13 88.73 -14.59
C VAL A 147 -95.67 87.40 -14.01
N ARG A 148 -96.59 86.52 -13.57
CA ARG A 148 -96.24 85.16 -13.12
C ARG A 148 -95.59 84.34 -14.23
N SER A 149 -96.08 84.43 -15.46
CA SER A 149 -95.54 83.71 -16.63
C SER A 149 -94.12 84.16 -16.96
N ASN A 150 -93.87 85.48 -17.02
CA ASN A 150 -92.54 86.03 -17.28
C ASN A 150 -91.52 85.63 -16.20
N LEU A 151 -91.93 85.59 -14.93
CA LEU A 151 -91.06 85.20 -13.83
C LEU A 151 -90.82 83.68 -13.80
N ALA A 152 -91.81 82.88 -14.17
CA ALA A 152 -91.64 81.44 -14.39
C ALA A 152 -90.68 81.15 -15.55
N HIS A 153 -90.74 81.92 -16.64
CA HIS A 153 -89.79 81.80 -17.75
C HIS A 153 -88.36 82.13 -17.34
N ARG A 154 -88.16 83.20 -16.54
CA ARG A 154 -86.85 83.53 -15.96
C ARG A 154 -86.34 82.44 -15.01
N LEU A 155 -87.21 81.84 -14.21
CA LEU A 155 -86.85 80.72 -13.35
C LEU A 155 -86.49 79.46 -14.14
N ALA A 156 -87.16 79.20 -15.25
CA ALA A 156 -86.81 78.12 -16.16
C ALA A 156 -85.44 78.34 -16.81
N ILE A 157 -85.12 79.57 -17.25
CA ILE A 157 -83.80 79.91 -17.81
C ILE A 157 -82.71 79.76 -16.74
N ALA A 158 -82.94 80.28 -15.53
CA ALA A 158 -81.99 80.14 -14.42
C ALA A 158 -81.79 78.66 -14.02
N GLY A 159 -82.86 77.87 -13.99
CA GLY A 159 -82.80 76.43 -13.76
C GLY A 159 -82.04 75.69 -14.87
N GLY A 160 -82.24 76.08 -16.14
CA GLY A 160 -81.48 75.55 -17.28
C GLY A 160 -79.99 75.87 -17.19
N ALA A 161 -79.63 77.10 -16.83
CA ALA A 161 -78.24 77.48 -16.61
C ALA A 161 -77.59 76.69 -15.46
N ALA A 162 -78.31 76.45 -14.36
CA ALA A 162 -77.86 75.60 -13.27
C ALA A 162 -77.66 74.14 -13.70
N ALA A 163 -78.56 73.60 -14.53
CA ALA A 163 -78.41 72.25 -15.07
C ALA A 163 -77.17 72.12 -15.98
N VAL A 164 -76.89 73.12 -16.82
CA VAL A 164 -75.66 73.16 -17.64
C VAL A 164 -74.41 73.26 -16.76
N ALA A 165 -74.43 74.09 -15.73
CA ALA A 165 -73.32 74.20 -14.78
C ALA A 165 -73.05 72.88 -14.04
N LEU A 166 -74.11 72.17 -13.62
CA LEU A 166 -73.99 70.84 -13.02
C LEU A 166 -73.47 69.78 -14.02
N ALA A 167 -73.88 69.85 -15.29
CA ALA A 167 -73.35 68.98 -16.33
C ALA A 167 -71.84 69.22 -16.54
N LEU A 168 -71.41 70.49 -16.59
CA LEU A 168 -69.99 70.84 -16.67
C LEU A 168 -69.20 70.33 -15.46
N LEU A 169 -69.76 70.44 -14.26
CA LEU A 169 -69.16 69.91 -13.04
C LEU A 169 -69.04 68.38 -13.08
N ALA A 170 -70.07 67.68 -13.56
CA ALA A 170 -70.04 66.22 -13.72
C ALA A 170 -69.02 65.77 -14.79
N VAL A 171 -68.88 66.51 -15.89
CA VAL A 171 -67.84 66.26 -16.89
C VAL A 171 -66.46 66.48 -16.26
N SER A 172 -66.25 67.58 -15.54
CA SER A 172 -64.98 67.88 -14.86
C SER A 172 -64.61 66.81 -13.83
N ALA A 173 -65.56 66.35 -13.02
CA ALA A 173 -65.35 65.25 -12.09
C ALA A 173 -64.94 63.93 -12.78
N ARG A 174 -65.35 63.72 -14.04
CA ARG A 174 -65.01 62.52 -14.80
C ARG A 174 -63.70 62.63 -15.57
N THR A 175 -63.43 63.78 -16.17
CA THR A 175 -62.26 63.98 -17.06
C THR A 175 -61.03 64.50 -16.34
N ALA A 176 -61.20 65.24 -15.25
CA ALA A 176 -60.11 65.76 -14.42
C ALA A 176 -60.26 65.30 -12.97
N ARG A 177 -60.22 63.98 -12.75
CA ARG A 177 -60.45 63.35 -11.45
C ARG A 177 -59.55 63.93 -10.34
N ASP A 178 -58.25 64.06 -10.59
CA ASP A 178 -57.28 64.53 -9.59
C ASP A 178 -57.47 66.02 -9.27
N GLY A 179 -57.67 66.85 -10.30
CA GLY A 179 -57.92 68.27 -10.12
C GLY A 179 -59.27 68.56 -9.46
N PHE A 180 -60.29 67.75 -9.76
CA PHE A 180 -61.58 67.80 -9.10
C PHE A 180 -61.49 67.35 -7.64
N ALA A 181 -60.73 66.30 -7.33
CA ALA A 181 -60.47 65.86 -5.96
C ALA A 181 -59.77 66.96 -5.14
N ALA A 182 -58.81 67.67 -5.74
CA ALA A 182 -58.17 68.83 -5.12
C ALA A 182 -59.16 70.00 -4.85
N MET A 183 -60.15 70.20 -5.72
CA MET A 183 -61.22 71.18 -5.51
C MET A 183 -62.26 70.73 -4.47
N ALA A 184 -62.54 69.42 -4.38
CA ALA A 184 -63.48 68.84 -3.43
C ALA A 184 -62.91 68.78 -1.99
N HIS A 185 -61.61 68.51 -1.87
CA HIS A 185 -60.88 68.43 -0.60
C HIS A 185 -59.73 69.47 -0.56
N PRO A 186 -60.04 70.78 -0.53
CA PRO A 186 -59.04 71.83 -0.68
C PRO A 186 -58.04 71.88 0.49
N VAL A 187 -58.43 71.43 1.68
CA VAL A 187 -57.55 71.39 2.87
C VAL A 187 -56.57 70.20 2.80
N ASP A 188 -57.01 69.04 2.32
CA ASP A 188 -56.16 67.85 2.19
C ASP A 188 -55.18 68.00 1.02
N ALA A 189 -55.62 68.65 -0.06
CA ALA A 189 -54.75 69.09 -1.16
C ALA A 189 -53.66 70.05 -0.67
N TRP A 190 -54.02 71.02 0.18
CA TRP A 190 -53.07 71.98 0.76
C TRP A 190 -52.03 71.31 1.66
N ARG A 191 -52.41 70.24 2.36
CA ARG A 191 -51.54 69.44 3.23
C ARG A 191 -50.78 68.32 2.51
N GLY A 192 -51.03 68.12 1.21
CA GLY A 192 -50.39 67.08 0.40
C GLY A 192 -50.78 65.64 0.78
N LEU A 193 -51.89 65.47 1.51
CA LEU A 193 -52.37 64.17 2.02
C LEU A 193 -53.23 63.39 1.00
N LEU A 194 -53.38 63.90 -0.22
CA LEU A 194 -54.12 63.24 -1.29
C LEU A 194 -53.34 62.08 -1.94
N LEU A 195 -52.05 61.91 -1.63
CA LEU A 195 -51.18 60.88 -2.21
C LEU A 195 -50.70 59.86 -1.15
N PRO A 196 -50.44 58.60 -1.52
CA PRO A 196 -49.82 57.61 -0.65
C PRO A 196 -48.44 58.05 -0.13
N ALA A 197 -48.04 57.59 1.07
CA ALA A 197 -46.74 57.91 1.65
C ALA A 197 -45.58 57.33 0.82
N LEU A 198 -44.44 58.05 0.81
CA LEU A 198 -43.21 57.57 0.20
C LEU A 198 -42.62 56.40 1.01
N GLY A 199 -41.89 55.49 0.36
CA GLY A 199 -41.23 54.39 1.07
C GLY A 199 -40.12 53.71 0.26
N PHE A 200 -39.27 52.94 0.94
CA PHE A 200 -38.17 52.16 0.35
C PHE A 200 -38.50 50.65 0.37
N PRO A 201 -39.33 50.15 -0.57
CA PRO A 201 -39.71 48.73 -0.58
C PRO A 201 -38.51 47.80 -0.81
N GLY A 202 -38.31 46.84 0.11
CA GLY A 202 -37.30 45.78 -0.01
C GLY A 202 -35.86 46.22 0.25
N LEU A 203 -35.66 47.33 0.96
CA LEU A 203 -34.32 47.79 1.34
C LEU A 203 -33.83 47.05 2.61
N PRO A 204 -32.65 46.39 2.59
CA PRO A 204 -32.09 45.74 3.78
C PRO A 204 -31.54 46.76 4.80
N GLU A 205 -31.60 46.43 6.10
CA GLU A 205 -31.09 47.29 7.18
C GLU A 205 -29.54 47.40 7.20
N SER A 206 -28.84 46.38 6.69
CA SER A 206 -27.38 46.34 6.60
C SER A 206 -26.87 45.80 5.26
N VAL A 207 -25.83 46.43 4.68
CA VAL A 207 -25.25 46.04 3.39
C VAL A 207 -23.73 45.84 3.52
N PRO A 208 -23.13 44.83 2.86
CA PRO A 208 -21.68 44.61 2.88
C PRO A 208 -20.89 45.78 2.27
N ARG A 209 -19.72 46.06 2.85
CA ARG A 209 -18.83 47.12 2.37
C ARG A 209 -18.44 46.89 0.90
N GLY A 210 -18.75 47.86 0.05
CA GLY A 210 -18.32 47.88 -1.35
C GLY A 210 -19.26 47.17 -2.34
N MET A 211 -20.41 46.63 -1.90
CA MET A 211 -21.37 45.99 -2.81
C MET A 211 -22.25 47.04 -3.53
N PRO A 212 -22.47 46.93 -4.85
CA PRO A 212 -23.35 47.84 -5.59
C PRO A 212 -24.82 47.59 -5.24
N LEU A 213 -25.54 48.64 -4.83
CA LEU A 213 -26.95 48.55 -4.47
C LEU A 213 -27.83 49.35 -5.45
N THR A 214 -29.00 48.80 -5.81
CA THR A 214 -30.06 49.53 -6.53
C THR A 214 -31.23 49.79 -5.59
N LEU A 215 -31.52 51.05 -5.33
CA LEU A 215 -32.63 51.50 -4.50
C LEU A 215 -33.93 51.50 -5.31
N LYS A 216 -35.00 50.98 -4.70
CA LYS A 216 -36.38 51.11 -5.18
C LYS A 216 -37.12 52.07 -4.26
N ILE A 217 -37.75 53.09 -4.82
CA ILE A 217 -38.53 54.09 -4.08
C ILE A 217 -39.97 54.01 -4.56
N SER A 218 -40.91 53.74 -3.64
CA SER A 218 -42.34 53.79 -3.91
C SER A 218 -42.83 55.22 -3.84
N ALA A 219 -43.38 55.70 -4.94
CA ALA A 219 -43.81 57.08 -5.16
C ALA A 219 -45.08 57.11 -6.05
N GLU A 220 -46.06 56.28 -5.72
CA GLU A 220 -47.31 56.14 -6.49
C GLU A 220 -48.03 57.49 -6.67
N GLY A 221 -48.55 57.72 -7.89
CA GLY A 221 -49.25 58.95 -8.26
C GLY A 221 -48.35 60.18 -8.46
N ARG A 222 -47.01 60.02 -8.44
CA ARG A 222 -46.05 61.11 -8.66
C ARG A 222 -45.32 60.92 -9.98
N ASN A 223 -44.87 62.03 -10.58
CA ASN A 223 -44.04 62.02 -11.79
C ASN A 223 -42.53 62.10 -11.47
N THR A 224 -42.18 62.72 -10.35
CA THR A 224 -40.80 62.91 -9.91
C THR A 224 -40.69 62.79 -8.40
N VAL A 225 -39.58 62.24 -7.91
CA VAL A 225 -39.22 62.22 -6.48
C VAL A 225 -37.78 62.67 -6.31
N THR A 226 -37.48 63.43 -5.26
CA THR A 226 -36.12 63.82 -4.91
C THR A 226 -35.57 62.84 -3.88
N LEU A 227 -34.48 62.17 -4.24
CA LEU A 227 -33.70 61.35 -3.32
C LEU A 227 -32.53 62.20 -2.80
N SER A 228 -32.54 62.50 -1.51
CA SER A 228 -31.44 63.10 -0.77
C SER A 228 -30.61 61.98 -0.14
N ARG A 229 -29.30 62.02 -0.32
CA ARG A 229 -28.36 61.06 0.29
C ARG A 229 -27.24 61.77 1.01
N ARG A 230 -26.77 61.19 2.12
CA ARG A 230 -25.68 61.74 2.94
C ARG A 230 -24.81 60.63 3.54
N ALA A 231 -23.51 60.70 3.29
CA ALA A 231 -22.51 59.95 4.06
C ALA A 231 -22.08 60.73 5.32
N PRO A 232 -21.47 60.09 6.32
CA PRO A 232 -21.09 60.73 7.57
C PRO A 232 -19.99 61.76 7.29
N GLY A 233 -20.22 63.02 7.65
CA GLY A 233 -19.29 64.13 7.36
C GLY A 233 -19.49 64.82 6.00
N GLU A 234 -20.37 64.31 5.13
CA GLU A 234 -20.69 64.94 3.84
C GLU A 234 -21.98 65.79 3.92
N ALA A 235 -22.14 66.69 2.95
CA ALA A 235 -23.37 67.43 2.73
C ALA A 235 -24.43 66.54 2.06
N TRP A 236 -25.71 66.89 2.22
CA TRP A 236 -26.78 66.22 1.50
C TRP A 236 -26.64 66.44 -0.01
N MET A 237 -26.70 65.35 -0.78
CA MET A 237 -26.75 65.38 -2.24
C MET A 237 -28.13 64.99 -2.70
N ASP A 238 -28.80 65.90 -3.40
CA ASP A 238 -30.15 65.67 -3.92
C ASP A 238 -30.08 65.20 -5.37
N THR A 239 -30.87 64.19 -5.72
CA THR A 239 -31.03 63.68 -7.08
C THR A 239 -32.50 63.55 -7.39
N THR A 240 -32.96 64.21 -8.45
CA THR A 240 -34.34 64.09 -8.92
C THR A 240 -34.47 62.86 -9.82
N LEU A 241 -35.41 61.99 -9.48
CA LEU A 241 -35.67 60.73 -10.17
C LEU A 241 -37.05 60.79 -10.82
N ALA A 242 -37.14 60.32 -12.07
CA ALA A 242 -38.43 60.10 -12.72
C ALA A 242 -39.09 58.85 -12.14
N VAL A 243 -40.38 58.96 -11.84
CA VAL A 243 -41.20 57.84 -11.36
C VAL A 243 -41.88 57.20 -12.56
N ASP A 244 -41.83 55.87 -12.67
CA ASP A 244 -42.54 55.16 -13.73
C ASP A 244 -44.06 55.27 -13.48
N PRO A 245 -44.83 55.86 -14.43
CA PRO A 245 -46.26 56.09 -14.26
C PRO A 245 -47.11 54.81 -14.21
N LYS A 246 -46.57 53.65 -14.64
CA LYS A 246 -47.29 52.37 -14.59
C LYS A 246 -47.08 51.61 -13.28
N THR A 247 -45.88 51.72 -12.70
CA THR A 247 -45.49 50.94 -11.51
C THR A 247 -45.44 51.77 -10.24
N GLY A 248 -45.40 53.10 -10.36
CA GLY A 248 -45.26 54.01 -9.22
C GLY A 248 -43.88 53.94 -8.54
N LEU A 249 -42.87 53.35 -9.20
CA LEU A 249 -41.54 53.16 -8.65
C LEU A 249 -40.50 54.06 -9.33
N ALA A 250 -39.59 54.62 -8.53
CA ALA A 250 -38.35 55.21 -9.01
C ALA A 250 -37.16 54.30 -8.65
N LEU A 251 -36.26 54.09 -9.61
CA LEU A 251 -35.07 53.25 -9.46
C LEU A 251 -33.81 54.12 -9.45
N PHE A 252 -32.90 53.85 -8.53
CA PHE A 252 -31.61 54.55 -8.47
C PHE A 252 -30.46 53.59 -8.16
N ALA A 253 -29.42 53.61 -8.99
CA ALA A 253 -28.19 52.86 -8.74
C ALA A 253 -27.30 53.65 -7.76
N LEU A 254 -27.26 53.23 -6.49
CA LEU A 254 -26.47 53.86 -5.44
C LEU A 254 -24.97 53.59 -5.61
N GLY A 255 -24.60 52.48 -6.26
CA GLY A 255 -23.21 52.05 -6.42
C GLY A 255 -22.65 51.40 -5.14
N PRO A 256 -21.31 51.17 -5.06
CA PRO A 256 -20.67 50.46 -3.96
C PRO A 256 -20.66 51.30 -2.67
N VAL A 257 -21.37 50.86 -1.64
CA VAL A 257 -21.50 51.59 -0.36
C VAL A 257 -20.34 51.23 0.58
N ARG A 258 -19.49 52.21 0.95
CA ARG A 258 -18.27 51.98 1.77
C ARG A 258 -18.33 52.56 3.19
N ALA A 259 -19.26 53.46 3.46
CA ALA A 259 -19.59 54.02 4.78
C ALA A 259 -21.12 54.02 4.99
N PRO A 260 -21.64 54.10 6.23
CA PRO A 260 -23.08 54.21 6.49
C PRO A 260 -23.71 55.40 5.75
N ILE A 261 -24.84 55.23 5.06
CA ILE A 261 -25.46 56.32 4.28
C ILE A 261 -26.88 56.55 4.78
N ALA A 262 -27.22 57.80 5.08
CA ALA A 262 -28.59 58.24 5.31
C ALA A 262 -29.26 58.56 3.97
N LEU A 263 -30.45 58.02 3.76
CA LEU A 263 -31.28 58.21 2.57
C LEU A 263 -32.60 58.83 2.97
N ARG A 264 -33.00 59.88 2.25
CA ARG A 264 -34.29 60.55 2.43
C ARG A 264 -34.96 60.73 1.08
N ALA A 265 -36.17 60.22 0.92
CA ALA A 265 -37.00 60.46 -0.25
C ALA A 265 -38.06 61.52 0.08
N SER A 266 -38.11 62.58 -0.72
CA SER A 266 -39.05 63.68 -0.56
C SER A 266 -39.55 64.17 -1.92
N ASP A 267 -40.78 64.66 -1.96
CA ASP A 267 -41.33 65.44 -3.08
C ASP A 267 -41.68 66.87 -2.67
N GLY A 268 -41.31 67.27 -1.42
CA GLY A 268 -41.60 68.56 -0.82
C GLY A 268 -43.08 68.81 -0.48
N ARG A 269 -43.96 67.82 -0.63
CA ARG A 269 -45.42 67.98 -0.47
C ARG A 269 -46.06 66.90 0.40
N ALA A 270 -45.51 65.70 0.42
CA ALA A 270 -45.89 64.59 1.29
C ALA A 270 -44.88 64.41 2.45
N PRO A 271 -45.19 63.60 3.48
CA PRO A 271 -44.22 63.21 4.50
C PRO A 271 -43.03 62.48 3.88
N ASP A 272 -41.83 62.82 4.32
CA ASP A 272 -40.60 62.23 3.81
C ASP A 272 -40.39 60.82 4.35
N ALA A 273 -39.80 59.95 3.53
CA ALA A 273 -39.31 58.65 3.98
C ALA A 273 -37.81 58.76 4.26
N GLU A 274 -37.38 58.41 5.48
CA GLU A 274 -35.97 58.44 5.89
C GLU A 274 -35.52 57.05 6.37
N VAL A 275 -34.34 56.62 5.93
CA VAL A 275 -33.73 55.34 6.33
C VAL A 275 -32.20 55.47 6.36
N THR A 276 -31.57 54.86 7.35
CA THR A 276 -30.11 54.81 7.47
C THR A 276 -29.61 53.41 7.13
N LEU A 277 -28.79 53.29 6.10
CA LEU A 277 -28.13 52.04 5.74
C LEU A 277 -26.88 51.84 6.59
N SER A 278 -26.86 50.78 7.39
CA SER A 278 -25.68 50.37 8.14
C SER A 278 -24.78 49.45 7.31
N ILE A 279 -23.50 49.37 7.64
CA ILE A 279 -22.55 48.44 6.98
C ILE A 279 -22.28 47.28 7.91
N GLY A 280 -22.49 46.06 7.42
CA GLY A 280 -22.06 44.83 8.08
C GLY A 280 -20.80 44.26 7.41
N ASP A 281 -19.91 43.68 8.22
CA ASP A 281 -18.78 42.92 7.70
C ASP A 281 -19.24 41.49 7.35
N ARG A 282 -18.61 40.88 6.34
CA ARG A 282 -18.89 39.47 6.00
C ARG A 282 -18.37 38.59 7.12
N GLY A 283 -19.17 37.63 7.58
CA GLY A 283 -18.72 36.63 8.55
C GLY A 283 -17.51 35.86 8.02
N TRP A 284 -16.53 35.61 8.89
CA TRP A 284 -15.31 34.91 8.53
C TRP A 284 -14.90 33.94 9.64
N VAL A 285 -14.47 32.74 9.24
CA VAL A 285 -13.80 31.74 10.07
C VAL A 285 -12.39 31.55 9.50
N GLY A 286 -11.37 31.72 10.33
CA GLY A 286 -9.98 31.52 9.90
C GLY A 286 -8.99 31.66 11.06
N ASP A 287 -7.74 32.03 10.79
CA ASP A 287 -6.64 31.97 11.77
C ASP A 287 -6.55 30.57 12.41
N VAL A 288 -6.54 29.55 11.55
CA VAL A 288 -6.57 28.15 11.97
C VAL A 288 -5.20 27.74 12.49
N SER A 289 -5.17 27.26 13.73
CA SER A 289 -4.02 26.59 14.32
C SER A 289 -4.36 25.14 14.63
N LEU A 290 -3.43 24.24 14.32
CA LEU A 290 -3.57 22.82 14.56
C LEU A 290 -2.59 22.41 15.64
N GLN A 291 -3.06 21.71 16.67
CA GLN A 291 -2.19 21.05 17.64
C GLN A 291 -2.40 19.54 17.56
N ALA A 292 -1.34 18.81 17.22
CA ALA A 292 -1.34 17.35 17.21
C ALA A 292 -0.97 16.81 18.60
N ILE A 293 -1.87 16.00 19.14
CA ILE A 293 -1.65 15.19 20.34
C ILE A 293 -1.45 13.76 19.86
N TYR A 294 -0.20 13.31 19.89
CA TYR A 294 0.18 11.98 19.44
C TYR A 294 -0.19 10.90 20.48
N PRO A 295 -0.53 9.67 20.06
CA PRO A 295 -0.70 8.54 20.96
C PRO A 295 0.54 8.31 21.83
N ALA A 296 0.32 7.92 23.09
CA ALA A 296 1.39 7.78 24.09
C ALA A 296 2.48 6.76 23.68
N TYR A 297 2.11 5.71 22.95
CA TYR A 297 3.04 4.65 22.52
C TYR A 297 4.11 5.16 21.53
N LEU A 298 3.86 6.27 20.82
CA LEU A 298 4.82 6.89 19.92
C LEU A 298 5.95 7.65 20.65
N GLY A 299 5.79 7.91 21.96
CA GLY A 299 6.74 8.68 22.76
C GLY A 299 6.94 10.13 22.27
N ARG A 300 6.04 10.66 21.44
CA ARG A 300 6.13 12.02 20.87
C ARG A 300 5.45 13.04 21.77
N ILE A 301 6.07 14.22 21.90
CA ILE A 301 5.46 15.38 22.55
C ILE A 301 4.42 16.02 21.64
N ASN A 302 3.43 16.71 22.24
CA ASN A 302 2.44 17.45 21.48
C ASN A 302 3.11 18.56 20.66
N GLU A 303 2.66 18.72 19.41
CA GLU A 303 3.27 19.63 18.44
C GLU A 303 2.21 20.53 17.82
N THR A 304 2.57 21.79 17.54
CA THR A 304 1.72 22.68 16.74
C THR A 304 2.08 22.51 15.27
N LEU A 305 1.11 22.13 14.45
CA LEU A 305 1.26 21.90 13.03
C LEU A 305 0.77 23.12 12.24
N GLU A 306 1.42 23.42 11.12
CA GLU A 306 0.88 24.36 10.15
C GLU A 306 -0.32 23.71 9.43
N ALA A 307 -1.36 24.50 9.15
CA ALA A 307 -2.56 24.05 8.46
C ALA A 307 -2.33 23.92 6.95
N VAL A 308 -1.36 23.10 6.54
CA VAL A 308 -1.02 22.82 5.15
C VAL A 308 -1.64 21.50 4.72
N SER A 309 -2.38 21.52 3.61
CA SER A 309 -2.98 20.33 3.00
C SER A 309 -2.08 19.76 1.89
N PRO A 310 -1.79 18.44 1.85
CA PRO A 310 -2.23 17.42 2.79
C PRO A 310 -1.37 17.34 4.06
N LEU A 311 -2.02 17.17 5.21
CA LEU A 311 -1.40 16.98 6.50
C LEU A 311 -1.22 15.47 6.76
N ARG A 312 0.02 15.02 6.93
CA ARG A 312 0.34 13.61 7.21
C ARG A 312 0.57 13.39 8.70
N VAL A 313 -0.24 12.55 9.34
CA VAL A 313 -0.15 12.25 10.78
C VAL A 313 -0.28 10.77 11.07
N PRO A 314 0.35 10.25 12.15
CA PRO A 314 0.15 8.87 12.59
C PRO A 314 -1.31 8.58 12.95
N ARG A 315 -1.74 7.33 12.73
CA ARG A 315 -3.08 6.88 13.09
C ARG A 315 -3.36 7.09 14.59
N GLY A 316 -4.56 7.55 14.93
CA GLY A 316 -4.96 7.81 16.32
C GLY A 316 -4.47 9.14 16.89
N THR A 317 -3.78 9.97 16.10
CA THR A 317 -3.42 11.34 16.48
C THR A 317 -4.69 12.17 16.67
N VAL A 318 -4.80 12.85 17.81
CA VAL A 318 -5.90 13.78 18.08
C VAL A 318 -5.46 15.18 17.67
N LEU A 319 -6.09 15.70 16.61
CA LEU A 319 -5.90 17.07 16.14
C LEU A 319 -6.86 17.99 16.87
N VAL A 320 -6.30 18.91 17.65
CA VAL A 320 -7.03 20.02 18.27
C VAL A 320 -6.97 21.19 17.30
N VAL A 321 -8.08 21.46 16.63
CA VAL A 321 -8.23 22.52 15.64
C VAL A 321 -8.79 23.74 16.35
N THR A 322 -8.04 24.84 16.37
CA THR A 322 -8.48 26.11 16.94
C THR A 322 -8.60 27.13 15.81
N ALA A 323 -9.70 27.88 15.77
CA ALA A 323 -9.96 28.88 14.74
C ALA A 323 -10.60 30.14 15.35
N ALA A 324 -10.33 31.30 14.75
CA ALA A 324 -11.00 32.55 15.04
C ALA A 324 -12.31 32.66 14.25
N GLN A 325 -13.37 33.18 14.89
CA GLN A 325 -14.68 33.41 14.31
C GLN A 325 -15.10 34.89 14.50
N HIS A 326 -15.39 35.60 13.40
CA HIS A 326 -15.72 37.04 13.42
C HIS A 326 -16.86 37.40 12.44
N GLY A 327 -17.36 38.64 12.53
CA GLY A 327 -18.25 39.21 11.50
C GLY A 327 -19.65 38.58 11.38
N GLY A 328 -20.17 37.96 12.44
CA GLY A 328 -21.50 37.33 12.44
C GLY A 328 -21.53 35.89 11.90
N ALA A 329 -20.38 35.27 11.62
CA ALA A 329 -20.28 33.82 11.45
C ALA A 329 -20.70 33.11 12.75
N ARG A 330 -21.48 32.03 12.65
CA ARG A 330 -21.92 31.16 13.76
C ARG A 330 -21.91 29.69 13.34
N ASP A 331 -21.99 28.79 14.32
CA ASP A 331 -22.11 27.34 14.08
C ASP A 331 -21.01 26.77 13.15
N ALA A 332 -19.77 27.23 13.31
CA ALA A 332 -18.65 26.68 12.56
C ALA A 332 -18.54 25.16 12.82
N MET A 333 -18.41 24.40 11.75
CA MET A 333 -18.25 22.95 11.79
C MET A 333 -17.28 22.50 10.70
N ILE A 334 -16.67 21.35 10.93
CA ILE A 334 -15.82 20.68 9.95
C ILE A 334 -16.30 19.23 9.80
N SER A 335 -16.38 18.77 8.55
CA SER A 335 -16.96 17.45 8.25
C SER A 335 -16.21 16.70 7.16
N SER A 336 -16.09 15.38 7.31
CA SER A 336 -15.55 14.46 6.32
C SER A 336 -16.43 13.22 6.22
N GLY A 337 -17.10 13.02 5.08
CA GLY A 337 -17.98 11.86 4.85
C GLY A 337 -19.11 11.73 5.87
N LYS A 338 -18.97 10.81 6.84
CA LYS A 338 -19.94 10.56 7.92
C LYS A 338 -19.61 11.30 9.21
N ASP A 339 -18.39 11.80 9.35
CA ASP A 339 -17.93 12.45 10.57
C ASP A 339 -18.14 13.96 10.47
N SER A 340 -18.71 14.54 11.52
CA SER A 340 -18.95 15.98 11.63
C SER A 340 -18.65 16.43 13.04
N VAL A 341 -17.78 17.43 13.17
CA VAL A 341 -17.38 18.00 14.45
C VAL A 341 -17.76 19.48 14.46
N ARG A 342 -18.55 19.89 15.45
CA ARG A 342 -18.91 21.28 15.68
C ARG A 342 -17.86 21.95 16.56
N PHE A 343 -17.48 23.17 16.22
CA PHE A 343 -16.57 23.96 17.05
C PHE A 343 -17.30 24.52 18.28
N VAL A 344 -16.60 24.51 19.42
CA VAL A 344 -17.09 25.02 20.71
C VAL A 344 -16.31 26.28 21.08
N ALA A 345 -16.99 27.31 21.58
CA ALA A 345 -16.35 28.57 21.97
C ALA A 345 -15.44 28.40 23.20
N THR A 346 -14.25 28.99 23.15
CA THR A 346 -13.18 28.75 24.13
C THR A 346 -12.99 29.96 25.04
N GLY A 347 -13.92 30.25 25.95
CA GLY A 347 -13.82 31.30 26.99
C GLY A 347 -13.80 32.76 26.50
N ASP A 348 -13.04 33.05 25.45
CA ASP A 348 -13.05 34.28 24.66
C ASP A 348 -13.99 34.08 23.47
N SER A 349 -14.98 34.96 23.29
CA SER A 349 -16.11 34.75 22.36
C SER A 349 -15.72 34.67 20.87
N LEU A 350 -14.45 34.89 20.56
CA LEU A 350 -13.90 34.96 19.22
C LEU A 350 -13.07 33.72 18.82
N GLN A 351 -12.71 32.85 19.75
CA GLN A 351 -11.92 31.64 19.48
C GLN A 351 -12.80 30.41 19.67
N VAL A 352 -12.77 29.49 18.70
CA VAL A 352 -13.54 28.26 18.71
C VAL A 352 -12.62 27.06 18.48
N GLN A 353 -12.92 25.94 19.13
CA GLN A 353 -12.07 24.74 19.10
C GLN A 353 -12.87 23.48 18.76
N ALA A 354 -12.26 22.58 17.99
CA ALA A 354 -12.76 21.24 17.67
C ALA A 354 -11.66 20.19 17.88
N ARG A 355 -12.05 18.94 18.13
CA ARG A 355 -11.13 17.80 18.25
C ARG A 355 -11.48 16.75 17.21
N ILE A 356 -10.49 16.36 16.41
CA ILE A 356 -10.61 15.36 15.34
C ILE A 356 -9.65 14.23 15.66
N THR A 357 -10.11 12.98 15.60
CA THR A 357 -9.22 11.81 15.74
C THR A 357 -8.87 11.31 14.35
N ALA A 358 -7.59 11.28 14.03
CA ALA A 358 -7.06 10.93 12.73
C ALA A 358 -6.99 9.40 12.56
N ASP A 359 -8.12 8.76 12.25
CA ASP A 359 -8.24 7.30 12.16
C ASP A 359 -8.24 6.75 10.72
N HIS A 360 -8.60 7.58 9.74
CA HIS A 360 -8.68 7.23 8.32
C HIS A 360 -8.36 8.44 7.44
N ASP A 361 -7.94 8.17 6.20
CA ASP A 361 -7.70 9.20 5.19
C ASP A 361 -9.00 9.92 4.85
N GLY A 362 -8.95 11.25 4.72
CA GLY A 362 -10.15 12.02 4.40
C GLY A 362 -9.90 13.51 4.24
N THR A 363 -10.75 14.13 3.40
CA THR A 363 -10.78 15.59 3.24
C THR A 363 -11.87 16.17 4.12
N TRP A 364 -11.49 17.11 4.98
CA TRP A 364 -12.34 17.76 5.95
C TRP A 364 -12.75 19.15 5.43
N HIS A 365 -14.05 19.32 5.21
CA HIS A 365 -14.63 20.53 4.63
C HIS A 365 -15.21 21.42 5.72
N TRP A 366 -14.93 22.71 5.63
CA TRP A 366 -15.43 23.72 6.57
C TRP A 366 -16.81 24.22 6.16
N THR A 367 -17.69 24.39 7.13
CA THR A 367 -18.96 25.11 6.93
C THR A 367 -19.27 26.00 8.13
N ALA A 368 -19.97 27.10 7.89
CA ALA A 368 -20.41 28.03 8.93
C ALA A 368 -21.76 28.64 8.56
N GLY A 369 -22.60 28.87 9.55
CA GLY A 369 -23.89 29.55 9.42
C GLY A 369 -23.74 31.07 9.44
N ALA A 370 -24.63 31.76 8.72
CA ALA A 370 -24.79 33.21 8.82
C ALA A 370 -25.89 33.57 9.84
N ASP A 371 -25.78 34.71 10.52
CA ASP A 371 -26.78 35.18 11.49
C ASP A 371 -28.18 35.33 10.84
N ALA A 372 -29.18 34.64 11.40
CA ALA A 372 -30.56 34.60 10.90
C ALA A 372 -31.31 35.94 11.02
N ARG A 373 -30.76 36.94 11.72
CA ARG A 373 -31.37 38.29 11.72
C ARG A 373 -31.30 38.99 10.36
N ALA A 374 -30.42 38.55 9.46
CA ALA A 374 -30.32 39.06 8.09
C ALA A 374 -31.30 38.41 7.10
N SER A 375 -31.99 37.32 7.46
CA SER A 375 -32.81 36.50 6.53
C SER A 375 -34.32 36.74 6.62
N SER A 376 -34.79 37.74 7.39
CA SER A 376 -36.23 38.03 7.54
C SER A 376 -36.85 38.83 6.38
N ALA A 377 -36.05 39.32 5.43
CA ALA A 377 -36.55 39.91 4.19
C ALA A 377 -36.50 38.86 3.08
N GLY A 378 -37.66 38.32 2.69
CA GLY A 378 -37.84 37.21 1.73
C GLY A 378 -37.37 37.47 0.29
N THR A 379 -36.13 37.90 0.09
CA THR A 379 -35.43 37.93 -1.18
C THR A 379 -34.54 36.70 -1.31
N THR A 380 -34.87 35.83 -2.26
CA THR A 380 -34.20 34.57 -2.60
C THR A 380 -32.82 34.74 -3.26
N ASN A 381 -32.12 35.85 -3.06
CA ASN A 381 -30.78 36.06 -3.62
C ASN A 381 -29.82 36.60 -2.56
N ALA A 382 -28.91 35.70 -2.16
CA ALA A 382 -27.69 35.91 -1.38
C ALA A 382 -27.83 36.17 0.14
N SER A 383 -28.22 35.14 0.90
CA SER A 383 -27.56 34.92 2.20
C SER A 383 -26.09 34.63 1.92
N MET A 384 -25.21 35.61 2.11
CA MET A 384 -23.77 35.38 1.95
C MET A 384 -23.31 34.45 3.06
N LEU A 385 -22.97 33.21 2.70
CA LEU A 385 -22.30 32.28 3.58
C LEU A 385 -20.99 32.92 4.08
N PRO A 386 -20.64 32.72 5.36
CA PRO A 386 -19.35 33.15 5.89
C PRO A 386 -18.21 32.62 5.02
N GLU A 387 -17.14 33.41 4.93
CA GLU A 387 -15.90 32.94 4.34
C GLU A 387 -15.24 31.94 5.30
N VAL A 388 -14.86 30.78 4.78
CA VAL A 388 -14.29 29.66 5.54
C VAL A 388 -12.91 29.28 4.98
N PRO A 389 -12.06 28.61 5.77
CA PRO A 389 -10.73 28.20 5.33
C PRO A 389 -10.77 27.15 4.19
N GLU A 390 -9.60 26.88 3.61
CA GLU A 390 -9.43 25.78 2.67
C GLU A 390 -9.63 24.41 3.34
N ASP A 391 -9.99 23.42 2.53
CA ASP A 391 -10.23 22.06 2.99
C ASP A 391 -8.95 21.44 3.57
N LEU A 392 -9.10 20.76 4.72
CA LEU A 392 -8.01 20.08 5.39
C LEU A 392 -7.95 18.61 4.93
N ALA A 393 -6.97 18.27 4.11
CA ALA A 393 -6.75 16.88 3.68
C ALA A 393 -5.86 16.15 4.69
N LEU A 394 -6.38 15.09 5.32
CA LEU A 394 -5.62 14.24 6.25
C LEU A 394 -5.16 12.95 5.56
N VAL A 395 -3.88 12.64 5.70
CA VAL A 395 -3.28 11.37 5.25
C VAL A 395 -2.70 10.64 6.46
N ILE A 396 -3.20 9.45 6.72
CA ILE A 396 -2.85 8.65 7.89
C ILE A 396 -1.64 7.78 7.59
N ALA A 397 -0.64 7.87 8.45
CA ALA A 397 0.45 6.91 8.49
C ALA A 397 0.07 5.78 9.48
N PRO A 398 -0.21 4.55 9.00
CA PRO A 398 -0.44 3.42 9.90
C PRO A 398 0.86 3.00 10.59
N ASP A 399 0.71 2.44 11.78
CA ASP A 399 1.76 1.84 12.59
C ASP A 399 2.16 0.47 12.03
N GLY A 400 3.44 0.11 12.13
CA GLY A 400 3.97 -1.16 11.64
C GLY A 400 3.36 -2.38 12.34
N VAL A 401 3.42 -3.54 11.70
CA VAL A 401 3.23 -4.82 12.40
C VAL A 401 4.57 -5.25 12.99
N PRO A 402 4.62 -5.76 14.22
CA PRO A 402 5.86 -6.24 14.79
C PRO A 402 6.37 -7.43 13.98
N GLN A 403 7.69 -7.58 13.88
CA GLN A 403 8.33 -8.74 13.26
C GLN A 403 8.95 -9.59 14.35
N VAL A 404 8.86 -10.92 14.21
CA VAL A 404 9.48 -11.86 15.14
C VAL A 404 10.08 -13.04 14.40
N VAL A 405 11.30 -13.40 14.76
CA VAL A 405 12.05 -14.50 14.14
C VAL A 405 12.62 -15.39 15.23
N ILE A 406 12.59 -16.69 14.99
CA ILE A 406 13.29 -17.67 15.80
C ILE A 406 14.68 -17.82 15.19
N LEU A 407 15.70 -17.29 15.88
CA LEU A 407 17.10 -17.30 15.42
C LEU A 407 17.78 -18.65 15.62
N SER A 408 17.38 -19.40 16.64
CA SER A 408 17.93 -20.72 16.93
C SER A 408 16.83 -21.64 17.47
N PRO A 409 16.67 -22.85 16.90
CA PRO A 409 17.28 -23.29 15.65
C PRO A 409 16.82 -22.41 14.47
N ALA A 410 17.70 -22.22 13.47
CA ALA A 410 17.42 -21.36 12.32
C ALA A 410 16.53 -22.02 11.25
N SER A 411 16.31 -23.33 11.36
CA SER A 411 15.53 -24.13 10.42
C SER A 411 14.95 -25.37 11.12
N ASP A 412 14.03 -26.04 10.44
CA ASP A 412 13.51 -27.35 10.83
C ASP A 412 14.64 -28.29 11.25
N THR A 413 14.51 -28.85 12.45
CA THR A 413 15.59 -29.57 13.13
C THR A 413 15.09 -30.85 13.79
N ALA A 414 15.92 -31.89 13.78
CA ALA A 414 15.64 -33.12 14.48
C ALA A 414 15.86 -32.97 15.99
N ILE A 415 14.89 -33.42 16.80
CA ILE A 415 14.92 -33.34 18.26
C ILE A 415 14.78 -34.72 18.92
N GLY A 416 15.28 -34.85 20.15
CA GLY A 416 15.05 -36.03 20.99
C GLY A 416 13.66 -36.03 21.64
N THR A 417 13.33 -37.11 22.34
CA THR A 417 12.06 -37.27 23.08
C THR A 417 12.05 -36.60 24.46
N SER A 418 13.22 -36.18 24.96
CA SER A 418 13.42 -35.62 26.30
C SER A 418 14.48 -34.52 26.28
N GLY A 419 14.47 -33.63 27.28
CA GLY A 419 15.43 -32.54 27.46
C GLY A 419 14.85 -31.14 27.22
N THR A 420 15.73 -30.13 27.18
CA THR A 420 15.34 -28.73 26.91
C THR A 420 16.02 -28.24 25.65
N LEU A 421 15.24 -27.80 24.66
CA LEU A 421 15.74 -27.18 23.44
C LEU A 421 15.95 -25.67 23.69
N PRO A 422 17.19 -25.15 23.59
CA PRO A 422 17.41 -23.71 23.64
C PRO A 422 16.81 -23.05 22.39
N LEU A 423 16.02 -22.01 22.62
CA LEU A 423 15.42 -21.19 21.57
C LEU A 423 15.97 -19.77 21.68
N ALA A 424 16.34 -19.16 20.57
CA ALA A 424 16.69 -17.75 20.51
C ALA A 424 15.67 -17.01 19.64
N PHE A 425 15.25 -15.84 20.09
CA PHE A 425 14.23 -15.03 19.45
C PHE A 425 14.74 -13.61 19.24
N GLU A 426 14.29 -13.00 18.16
CA GLU A 426 14.43 -11.58 17.92
C GLU A 426 13.06 -11.02 17.52
N ALA A 427 12.64 -9.94 18.16
CA ALA A 427 11.43 -9.22 17.83
C ALA A 427 11.76 -7.75 17.60
N LEU A 428 11.23 -7.18 16.52
CA LEU A 428 11.45 -5.79 16.12
C LEU A 428 10.11 -5.13 15.83
N ASP A 429 9.97 -3.89 16.24
CA ASP A 429 8.82 -3.03 15.97
C ASP A 429 9.28 -1.57 15.92
N ASP A 430 8.62 -0.74 15.14
CA ASP A 430 8.97 0.67 14.97
C ASP A 430 8.72 1.51 16.23
N HIS A 431 7.75 1.11 17.07
CA HIS A 431 7.35 1.87 18.26
C HIS A 431 7.40 1.08 19.57
N GLY A 432 7.44 -0.25 19.53
CA GLY A 432 7.75 -1.09 20.68
C GLY A 432 7.04 -2.44 20.67
N VAL A 433 7.76 -3.48 21.08
CA VAL A 433 7.16 -4.81 21.35
C VAL A 433 6.80 -4.88 22.83
N THR A 434 5.57 -5.32 23.17
CA THR A 434 5.12 -5.49 24.55
C THR A 434 5.10 -6.94 25.01
N ARG A 435 4.98 -7.89 24.09
CA ARG A 435 4.81 -9.30 24.42
C ARG A 435 5.34 -10.20 23.33
N VAL A 436 6.05 -11.25 23.72
CA VAL A 436 6.44 -12.35 22.83
C VAL A 436 5.97 -13.67 23.41
N VAL A 437 5.19 -14.41 22.63
CA VAL A 437 4.59 -15.71 23.02
C VAL A 437 5.01 -16.77 22.01
N LEU A 438 5.39 -17.95 22.49
CA LEU A 438 5.64 -19.12 21.66
C LEU A 438 4.42 -20.04 21.70
N SER A 439 3.81 -20.27 20.54
CA SER A 439 2.76 -21.28 20.35
C SER A 439 3.38 -22.60 19.90
N VAL A 440 3.07 -23.68 20.61
CA VAL A 440 3.60 -25.03 20.35
C VAL A 440 2.45 -26.04 20.24
N TRP A 441 2.48 -26.91 19.23
CA TRP A 441 1.57 -28.05 19.16
C TRP A 441 2.23 -29.28 18.54
N ARG A 442 1.73 -30.47 18.91
CA ARG A 442 2.19 -31.77 18.43
C ARG A 442 1.28 -32.24 17.30
N GLU A 443 1.89 -32.69 16.22
CA GLU A 443 1.28 -33.53 15.18
C GLU A 443 1.83 -34.95 15.35
N ALA A 444 0.94 -35.92 15.57
CA ALA A 444 1.33 -37.30 15.76
C ALA A 444 1.81 -37.90 14.43
N ALA A 445 2.79 -38.81 14.48
CA ALA A 445 3.33 -39.47 13.28
C ALA A 445 2.26 -40.06 12.34
N ALA A 446 1.15 -40.57 12.90
CA ALA A 446 0.04 -41.18 12.16
C ALA A 446 -0.84 -40.17 11.39
N ASP A 447 -0.75 -38.88 11.72
CA ASP A 447 -1.59 -37.82 11.16
C ASP A 447 -0.84 -36.94 10.14
N VAL A 448 0.48 -37.12 10.06
CA VAL A 448 1.35 -36.41 9.10
C VAL A 448 0.87 -36.66 7.67
N GLY A 449 0.47 -35.60 6.97
CA GLY A 449 0.02 -35.66 5.57
C GLY A 449 -1.48 -35.96 5.38
N LYS A 450 -2.24 -36.18 6.47
CA LYS A 450 -3.71 -36.21 6.41
C LYS A 450 -4.25 -34.79 6.47
N ALA A 451 -5.17 -34.44 5.57
CA ALA A 451 -5.88 -33.16 5.66
C ALA A 451 -6.52 -33.03 7.05
N SER A 452 -6.16 -31.97 7.79
CA SER A 452 -6.53 -31.83 9.20
C SER A 452 -8.01 -32.14 9.40
N SER A 453 -8.32 -33.11 10.27
CA SER A 453 -9.68 -33.57 10.53
C SER A 453 -10.49 -32.53 11.32
N GLY A 454 -10.80 -31.37 10.74
CA GLY A 454 -11.74 -30.34 11.21
C GLY A 454 -11.56 -29.76 12.62
N THR A 455 -10.70 -30.32 13.45
CA THR A 455 -10.48 -29.96 14.87
C THR A 455 -9.08 -29.39 14.98
N PRO A 456 -8.92 -28.11 15.34
CA PRO A 456 -7.61 -27.49 15.47
C PRO A 456 -6.79 -28.20 16.57
N PRO A 457 -5.50 -28.47 16.35
CA PRO A 457 -4.64 -29.11 17.34
C PRO A 457 -4.57 -28.23 18.60
N LYS A 458 -4.51 -28.87 19.77
CA LYS A 458 -4.42 -28.17 21.05
C LYS A 458 -3.07 -27.43 21.12
N ARG A 459 -3.11 -26.11 20.95
CA ARG A 459 -1.93 -25.23 21.01
C ARG A 459 -1.64 -24.83 22.46
N GLU A 460 -0.40 -25.03 22.87
CA GLU A 460 0.13 -24.52 24.13
C GLU A 460 0.80 -23.17 23.87
N GLN A 461 0.49 -22.16 24.68
CA GLN A 461 1.11 -20.83 24.59
C GLN A 461 2.04 -20.62 25.78
N LEU A 462 3.31 -20.34 25.47
CA LEU A 462 4.37 -20.09 26.44
C LEU A 462 4.76 -18.62 26.35
N LEU A 463 4.61 -17.87 27.44
CA LEU A 463 5.11 -16.51 27.51
C LEU A 463 6.65 -16.53 27.49
N VAL A 464 7.25 -15.95 26.45
CA VAL A 464 8.71 -15.87 26.31
C VAL A 464 9.22 -14.63 27.03
N ALA A 465 8.64 -13.46 26.74
CA ALA A 465 9.03 -12.19 27.36
C ALA A 465 7.94 -11.12 27.28
N GLN A 466 8.11 -10.08 28.10
CA GLN A 466 7.37 -8.82 28.03
C GLN A 466 8.39 -7.67 27.86
N PRO A 467 8.89 -7.46 26.64
CA PRO A 467 9.82 -6.37 26.37
C PRO A 467 9.17 -4.98 26.55
N ASP A 468 10.01 -3.96 26.68
CA ASP A 468 9.62 -2.55 26.79
C ASP A 468 10.52 -1.68 25.90
N GLY A 469 10.55 -2.02 24.60
CA GLY A 469 11.40 -1.35 23.61
C GLY A 469 11.16 -1.82 22.17
N PRO A 470 11.71 -1.11 21.17
CA PRO A 470 11.51 -1.38 19.74
C PRO A 470 12.26 -2.62 19.24
N VAL A 471 13.34 -3.02 19.91
CA VAL A 471 14.10 -4.23 19.58
C VAL A 471 14.27 -5.05 20.83
N TRP A 472 13.96 -6.34 20.71
CA TRP A 472 14.17 -7.30 21.78
C TRP A 472 14.81 -8.57 21.22
N GLY A 473 15.97 -8.94 21.79
CA GLY A 473 16.62 -10.23 21.58
C GLY A 473 16.61 -11.01 22.88
N GLY A 474 16.21 -12.27 22.84
CA GLY A 474 16.16 -13.10 24.04
C GLY A 474 16.32 -14.58 23.78
N GLN A 475 16.65 -15.31 24.84
CA GLN A 475 16.78 -16.76 24.81
C GLN A 475 15.73 -17.39 25.73
N GLY A 476 15.09 -18.45 25.26
CA GLY A 476 14.16 -19.29 25.99
C GLY A 476 14.57 -20.76 25.92
N GLY A 477 13.89 -21.61 26.68
CA GLY A 477 14.09 -23.05 26.62
C GLY A 477 12.76 -23.77 26.49
N LEU A 478 12.59 -24.58 25.44
CA LEU A 478 11.43 -25.46 25.30
C LEU A 478 11.72 -26.80 25.97
N LYS A 479 11.08 -27.04 27.11
CA LYS A 479 11.12 -28.36 27.77
C LYS A 479 10.32 -29.37 26.95
N LEU A 480 10.99 -30.43 26.50
CA LEU A 480 10.40 -31.54 25.74
C LEU A 480 9.80 -32.60 26.68
N ASP A 481 10.31 -32.67 27.92
CA ASP A 481 9.84 -33.62 28.94
C ASP A 481 8.36 -33.40 29.28
N GLY A 482 7.59 -34.50 29.36
CA GLY A 482 6.16 -34.45 29.68
C GLY A 482 5.24 -34.11 28.50
N ARG A 483 5.79 -33.89 27.29
CA ARG A 483 4.98 -33.65 26.06
C ARG A 483 4.51 -34.92 25.35
N GLY A 484 4.91 -36.10 25.83
CA GLY A 484 4.49 -37.40 25.28
C GLY A 484 4.92 -37.60 23.82
N LEU A 485 6.14 -37.17 23.48
CA LEU A 485 6.71 -37.29 22.14
C LEU A 485 7.13 -38.73 21.86
N GLU A 486 6.69 -39.25 20.72
CA GLU A 486 7.00 -40.57 20.20
C GLU A 486 7.87 -40.46 18.93
N PRO A 487 8.69 -41.48 18.61
CA PRO A 487 9.46 -41.50 17.36
C PRO A 487 8.56 -41.30 16.13
N GLY A 488 8.87 -40.28 15.31
CA GLY A 488 8.09 -39.90 14.12
C GLY A 488 7.18 -38.67 14.29
N ASP A 489 6.97 -38.19 15.50
CA ASP A 489 6.15 -37.00 15.76
C ASP A 489 6.78 -35.70 15.24
N ARG A 490 5.93 -34.69 15.01
CA ARG A 490 6.34 -33.33 14.65
C ARG A 490 5.83 -32.33 15.69
N LEU A 491 6.71 -31.44 16.12
CA LEU A 491 6.37 -30.30 16.96
C LEU A 491 6.44 -29.03 16.13
N HIS A 492 5.33 -28.32 16.06
CA HIS A 492 5.22 -27.06 15.32
C HIS A 492 5.36 -25.90 16.29
N LEU A 493 6.19 -24.92 15.93
CA LEU A 493 6.51 -23.74 16.71
C LEU A 493 6.22 -22.49 15.90
N VAL A 494 5.47 -21.56 16.50
CA VAL A 494 5.27 -20.21 15.96
C VAL A 494 5.45 -19.21 17.09
N ALA A 495 6.37 -18.28 16.95
CA ALA A 495 6.49 -17.15 17.85
C ALA A 495 5.56 -16.02 17.38
N THR A 496 4.87 -15.37 18.31
CA THR A 496 3.99 -14.24 18.07
C THR A 496 4.47 -13.07 18.92
N ALA A 497 4.78 -11.94 18.29
CA ALA A 497 5.07 -10.68 18.95
C ALA A 497 3.84 -9.76 18.89
N THR A 498 3.57 -9.06 19.98
CA THR A 498 2.51 -8.04 20.07
C THR A 498 3.15 -6.69 20.32
N ASP A 499 2.71 -5.68 19.58
CA ASP A 499 3.20 -4.29 19.69
C ASP A 499 2.66 -3.56 20.94
N ASN A 500 3.00 -2.28 21.08
CA ASN A 500 2.48 -1.37 22.10
C ASN A 500 1.36 -0.45 21.59
N SER A 501 0.89 -0.67 20.36
CA SER A 501 -0.14 0.16 19.74
C SER A 501 -1.51 -0.07 20.39
N LEU A 502 -2.41 0.90 20.19
CA LEU A 502 -3.79 0.79 20.70
C LEU A 502 -4.56 -0.37 20.04
N TRP A 503 -4.12 -0.82 18.86
CA TRP A 503 -4.74 -1.91 18.12
C TRP A 503 -4.13 -3.27 18.42
N LYS A 504 -3.04 -3.33 19.20
CA LYS A 504 -2.34 -4.56 19.61
C LYS A 504 -2.04 -5.45 18.41
N GLN A 505 -1.32 -4.92 17.44
CA GLN A 505 -1.00 -5.68 16.23
C GLN A 505 -0.10 -6.86 16.60
N GLU A 506 -0.31 -7.98 15.90
CA GLU A 506 0.43 -9.22 16.13
C GLU A 506 1.19 -9.61 14.87
N GLY A 507 2.47 -9.95 15.07
CA GLY A 507 3.35 -10.48 14.05
C GLY A 507 3.78 -11.89 14.38
N ASN A 508 3.77 -12.77 13.39
CA ASN A 508 4.12 -14.18 13.57
C ASN A 508 5.45 -14.51 12.89
N SER A 509 6.22 -15.40 13.52
CA SER A 509 7.39 -16.01 12.88
C SER A 509 6.97 -17.00 11.80
N ALA A 510 7.93 -17.37 10.95
CA ALA A 510 7.80 -18.59 10.18
C ALA A 510 7.50 -19.77 11.10
N GLU A 511 6.66 -20.69 10.62
CA GLU A 511 6.39 -21.94 11.31
C GLU A 511 7.64 -22.83 11.23
N MET A 512 8.10 -23.28 12.37
CA MET A 512 9.24 -24.17 12.47
C MET A 512 8.80 -25.55 12.94
N ILE A 513 9.25 -26.58 12.23
CA ILE A 513 8.89 -27.97 12.49
C ILE A 513 10.09 -28.70 13.09
N LEU A 514 9.92 -29.17 14.32
CA LEU A 514 10.89 -30.02 15.00
C LEU A 514 10.45 -31.47 14.88
N LYS A 515 11.25 -32.29 14.20
CA LYS A 515 10.91 -33.69 13.93
C LYS A 515 11.58 -34.60 14.95
N VAL A 516 10.84 -35.55 15.52
CA VAL A 516 11.43 -36.65 16.28
C VAL A 516 11.79 -37.76 15.28
N PRO A 517 13.08 -38.09 15.06
CA PRO A 517 13.47 -39.13 14.12
C PRO A 517 12.80 -40.47 14.44
N SER A 518 12.35 -41.20 13.41
CA SER A 518 11.80 -42.54 13.60
C SER A 518 12.91 -43.54 13.97
N LEU A 519 12.54 -44.70 14.52
CA LEU A 519 13.51 -45.76 14.85
C LEU A 519 14.29 -46.25 13.61
N SER A 520 13.65 -46.32 12.44
CA SER A 520 14.32 -46.68 11.18
C SER A 520 15.30 -45.60 10.72
N GLU A 521 14.94 -44.32 10.84
CA GLU A 521 15.84 -43.19 10.53
C GLU A 521 17.04 -43.16 11.47
N GLN A 522 16.84 -43.40 12.78
CA GLN A 522 17.94 -43.49 13.76
C GLN A 522 18.88 -44.66 13.46
N ARG A 523 18.34 -45.83 13.08
CA ARG A 523 19.16 -46.97 12.65
C ARG A 523 19.92 -46.69 11.36
N ALA A 524 19.28 -46.03 10.37
CA ALA A 524 19.94 -45.65 9.12
C ALA A 524 21.10 -44.66 9.35
N MET A 525 20.92 -43.69 10.26
CA MET A 525 21.98 -42.79 10.69
C MET A 525 23.13 -43.54 11.38
N ALA A 526 22.83 -44.53 12.22
CA ALA A 526 23.88 -45.38 12.81
C ALA A 526 24.66 -46.19 11.75
N ARG A 527 23.97 -46.71 10.73
CA ARG A 527 24.61 -47.43 9.61
C ARG A 527 25.58 -46.55 8.84
N SER A 528 25.18 -45.33 8.47
CA SER A 528 26.04 -44.43 7.67
C SER A 528 27.32 -44.03 8.41
N VAL A 529 27.24 -43.85 9.73
CA VAL A 529 28.42 -43.61 10.56
C VAL A 529 29.27 -44.90 10.67
N GLY A 530 28.63 -46.08 10.76
CA GLY A 530 29.32 -47.38 10.73
C GLY A 530 30.14 -47.60 9.44
N ASP A 531 29.52 -47.32 8.29
CA ASP A 531 30.15 -47.41 6.98
C ASP A 531 31.31 -46.41 6.83
N SER A 532 31.16 -45.19 7.37
CA SER A 532 32.23 -44.18 7.32
C SER A 532 33.44 -44.59 8.18
N LEU A 533 33.22 -45.18 9.36
CA LEU A 533 34.29 -45.73 10.19
C LEU A 533 34.99 -46.92 9.52
N ALA A 534 34.24 -47.83 8.88
CA ALA A 534 34.82 -48.95 8.14
C ALA A 534 35.68 -48.46 6.95
N ALA A 535 35.20 -47.45 6.22
CA ALA A 535 35.95 -46.81 5.15
C ALA A 535 37.22 -46.11 5.68
N GLN A 536 37.14 -45.45 6.83
CA GLN A 536 38.30 -44.81 7.48
C GLN A 536 39.34 -45.85 7.91
N ALA A 537 38.92 -46.97 8.50
CA ALA A 537 39.79 -48.08 8.87
C ALA A 537 40.58 -48.61 7.67
N GLN A 538 39.91 -48.81 6.54
CA GLN A 538 40.53 -49.32 5.31
C GLN A 538 41.50 -48.31 4.69
N ARG A 539 41.23 -47.01 4.80
CA ARG A 539 42.17 -45.94 4.41
C ARG A 539 43.42 -45.94 5.28
N ILE A 540 43.27 -46.16 6.59
CA ILE A 540 44.41 -46.25 7.52
C ILE A 540 45.25 -47.49 7.21
N ALA A 541 44.62 -48.66 6.99
CA ALA A 541 45.33 -49.89 6.63
C ALA A 541 46.10 -49.78 5.30
N THR A 542 45.52 -49.11 4.30
CA THR A 542 46.21 -48.87 3.02
C THR A 542 47.33 -47.84 3.11
N ALA A 543 47.19 -46.82 3.97
CA ALA A 543 48.26 -45.86 4.27
C ALA A 543 49.43 -46.54 5.00
N GLU A 544 49.13 -47.41 5.96
CA GLU A 544 50.12 -48.25 6.65
C GLU A 544 50.88 -49.13 5.65
N LYS A 545 50.18 -49.79 4.73
CA LYS A 545 50.82 -50.65 3.71
C LYS A 545 51.82 -49.87 2.84
N LYS A 546 51.49 -48.63 2.47
CA LYS A 546 52.39 -47.75 1.70
C LYS A 546 53.59 -47.32 2.54
N LEU A 547 53.36 -47.00 3.82
CA LEU A 547 54.42 -46.64 4.77
C LEU A 547 55.38 -47.81 5.03
N GLN A 548 54.86 -49.03 5.10
CA GLN A 548 55.67 -50.23 5.23
C GLN A 548 56.56 -50.47 3.99
N GLN A 549 56.00 -50.26 2.79
CA GLN A 549 56.76 -50.35 1.53
C GLN A 549 57.89 -49.31 1.49
N SER A 550 57.60 -48.05 1.82
CA SER A 550 58.63 -47.00 1.84
C SER A 550 59.69 -47.24 2.92
N THR A 551 59.30 -47.77 4.09
CA THR A 551 60.23 -48.14 5.17
C THR A 551 61.13 -49.32 4.78
N SER A 552 60.57 -50.34 4.09
CA SER A 552 61.34 -51.49 3.58
C SER A 552 62.25 -51.11 2.41
N ASP A 553 61.86 -50.17 1.56
CA ASP A 553 62.68 -49.71 0.44
C ASP A 553 63.83 -48.82 0.95
N ALA A 554 63.56 -48.00 1.97
CA ALA A 554 64.56 -47.18 2.64
C ALA A 554 65.62 -48.03 3.38
N SER A 555 65.25 -49.21 3.91
CA SER A 555 66.20 -50.11 4.60
C SER A 555 67.06 -50.97 3.67
N ARG A 556 66.63 -51.18 2.41
CA ARG A 556 67.31 -52.06 1.42
C ARG A 556 68.33 -51.34 0.53
N GLN A 557 68.28 -50.02 0.42
CA GLN A 557 69.15 -49.25 -0.46
C GLN A 557 70.55 -49.08 0.15
N ARG A 558 71.45 -50.02 -0.12
CA ARG A 558 72.89 -49.88 0.18
C ARG A 558 73.49 -48.97 -0.88
N ASP A 559 74.17 -47.88 -0.51
CA ASP A 559 74.92 -47.02 -1.42
C ASP A 559 75.98 -47.84 -2.19
N LEU A 560 75.59 -48.39 -3.34
CA LEU A 560 76.45 -48.98 -4.33
C LEU A 560 76.99 -47.86 -5.22
N LYS A 561 78.00 -47.13 -4.74
CA LYS A 561 78.82 -46.28 -5.61
C LYS A 561 80.30 -46.29 -5.20
N GLY A 562 80.92 -47.46 -5.37
CA GLY A 562 82.36 -47.61 -5.56
C GLY A 562 82.61 -48.37 -6.86
N GLY A 563 82.79 -47.66 -7.98
CA GLY A 563 83.00 -48.28 -9.29
C GLY A 563 83.36 -47.30 -10.41
N GLY A 564 84.67 -47.13 -10.62
CA GLY A 564 85.26 -46.98 -11.96
C GLY A 564 85.58 -45.58 -12.49
N ASN A 565 86.78 -45.06 -12.21
CA ASN A 565 87.60 -44.49 -13.29
C ASN A 565 89.09 -44.74 -13.01
N LYS A 566 89.79 -45.32 -13.99
CA LYS A 566 91.23 -45.60 -14.01
C LYS A 566 92.00 -44.37 -14.53
N ASP A 567 93.22 -44.22 -14.02
CA ASP A 567 94.36 -43.34 -14.40
C ASP A 567 94.54 -42.17 -13.43
N GLY A 568 95.68 -41.95 -12.78
CA GLY A 568 96.97 -42.63 -12.72
C GLY A 568 97.91 -41.77 -11.86
N SER A 569 98.90 -42.41 -11.23
CA SER A 569 100.08 -41.86 -10.54
C SER A 569 99.95 -41.27 -9.12
N GLN A 570 100.67 -41.97 -8.20
CA GLN A 570 101.56 -41.49 -7.12
C GLN A 570 100.95 -40.56 -6.04
N SER A 571 101.13 -40.75 -4.73
CA SER A 571 102.11 -41.49 -3.92
C SER A 571 101.79 -41.23 -2.44
N GLY A 572 102.17 -42.13 -1.54
CA GLY A 572 102.46 -41.78 -0.14
C GLY A 572 101.61 -42.47 0.93
N ASP A 573 102.26 -43.35 1.68
CA ASP A 573 101.80 -44.06 2.88
C ASP A 573 101.12 -43.18 3.95
N SER A 574 100.07 -43.72 4.57
CA SER A 574 99.98 -43.85 6.04
C SER A 574 98.76 -44.69 6.47
N LYS A 575 99.04 -45.80 7.17
CA LYS A 575 98.06 -46.54 7.97
C LYS A 575 97.68 -45.71 9.20
N GLY A 576 96.40 -45.41 9.36
CA GLY A 576 95.78 -44.81 10.54
C GLY A 576 94.39 -45.40 10.78
N ALA A 577 94.06 -45.62 12.04
CA ALA A 577 93.01 -46.51 12.54
C ALA A 577 91.55 -46.08 12.29
N ASN A 578 90.71 -47.12 12.11
CA ASN A 578 89.37 -47.29 12.71
C ASN A 578 88.31 -46.18 12.50
N SER A 579 87.55 -46.29 11.41
CA SER A 579 86.20 -45.73 11.28
C SER A 579 85.25 -46.78 10.70
N LYS A 580 84.92 -47.79 11.54
CA LYS A 580 83.74 -48.64 11.36
C LYS A 580 82.52 -47.89 11.92
N ASP A 581 82.04 -46.91 11.17
CA ASP A 581 80.62 -46.53 11.18
C ASP A 581 80.39 -45.72 9.91
N GLY A 582 79.62 -46.29 8.98
CA GLY A 582 79.23 -45.61 7.76
C GLY A 582 78.32 -44.45 8.12
N THR A 583 78.83 -43.23 7.98
CA THR A 583 78.01 -42.02 8.11
C THR A 583 76.93 -42.04 7.04
N MET A 584 75.68 -41.89 7.48
CA MET A 584 74.52 -41.88 6.61
C MET A 584 74.56 -40.65 5.68
N SER A 585 74.18 -40.80 4.41
CA SER A 585 74.03 -39.66 3.51
C SER A 585 72.85 -38.77 3.97
N PHE A 586 72.96 -37.45 3.80
CA PHE A 586 71.92 -36.49 4.20
C PHE A 586 70.52 -36.85 3.64
N SER A 587 70.47 -37.38 2.40
CA SER A 587 69.22 -37.82 1.79
C SER A 587 68.62 -39.08 2.42
N ALA A 588 69.44 -39.97 2.97
CA ALA A 588 68.98 -41.14 3.73
C ALA A 588 68.50 -40.73 5.13
N ALA A 589 69.15 -39.74 5.76
CA ALA A 589 68.72 -39.19 7.06
C ALA A 589 67.36 -38.48 6.96
N GLU A 590 67.14 -37.69 5.91
CA GLU A 590 65.83 -37.05 5.65
C GLU A 590 64.72 -38.06 5.34
N ARG A 591 65.03 -39.16 4.63
CA ARG A 591 64.06 -40.26 4.42
C ARG A 591 63.69 -40.97 5.72
N ALA A 592 64.66 -41.21 6.60
CA ALA A 592 64.39 -41.78 7.92
C ALA A 592 63.51 -40.84 8.79
N LYS A 593 63.74 -39.52 8.73
CA LYS A 593 62.87 -38.52 9.38
C LYS A 593 61.47 -38.50 8.78
N GLN A 594 61.36 -38.65 7.46
CA GLN A 594 60.05 -38.69 6.78
C GLN A 594 59.26 -39.92 7.21
N VAL A 595 59.88 -41.11 7.24
CA VAL A 595 59.24 -42.35 7.75
C VAL A 595 58.77 -42.17 9.20
N ALA A 596 59.58 -41.52 10.05
CA ALA A 596 59.19 -41.24 11.43
C ALA A 596 58.00 -40.28 11.56
N ARG A 597 57.93 -39.24 10.71
CA ARG A 597 56.78 -38.31 10.64
C ARG A 597 55.52 -39.00 10.13
N ASP A 598 55.61 -39.73 9.03
CA ASP A 598 54.49 -40.45 8.43
C ASP A 598 53.90 -41.48 9.42
N GLN A 599 54.75 -42.11 10.25
CA GLN A 599 54.31 -43.01 11.32
C GLN A 599 53.59 -42.29 12.47
N ARG A 600 53.99 -41.06 12.83
CA ARG A 600 53.29 -40.23 13.83
C ARG A 600 51.92 -39.80 13.33
N ASP A 601 51.82 -39.39 12.06
CA ASP A 601 50.54 -39.01 11.44
C ASP A 601 49.57 -40.19 11.36
N LEU A 602 50.10 -41.39 11.07
CA LEU A 602 49.30 -42.62 11.08
C LEU A 602 48.78 -42.95 12.48
N SER A 603 49.62 -42.78 13.51
CA SER A 603 49.24 -42.95 14.93
C SER A 603 48.09 -42.03 15.34
N GLN A 604 48.16 -40.73 15.00
CA GLN A 604 47.07 -39.78 15.28
C GLN A 604 45.75 -40.16 14.58
N LYS A 605 45.84 -40.68 13.35
CA LYS A 605 44.67 -41.17 12.60
C LYS A 605 44.03 -42.40 13.28
N VAL A 606 44.83 -43.30 13.86
CA VAL A 606 44.31 -44.43 14.64
C VAL A 606 43.64 -43.97 15.94
N ASP A 607 44.22 -42.98 16.64
CA ASP A 607 43.64 -42.44 17.87
C ASP A 607 42.32 -41.70 17.64
N SER A 608 42.22 -40.89 16.59
CA SER A 608 40.96 -40.23 16.19
C SER A 608 39.87 -41.25 15.81
N MET A 609 40.23 -42.31 15.10
CA MET A 609 39.30 -43.41 14.79
C MET A 609 38.80 -44.09 16.07
N ARG A 610 39.67 -44.29 17.07
CA ARG A 610 39.29 -44.85 18.37
C ARG A 610 38.31 -43.94 19.13
N ALA A 611 38.53 -42.63 19.08
CA ALA A 611 37.62 -41.65 19.69
C ALA A 611 36.25 -41.67 19.02
N ALA A 612 36.19 -41.68 17.69
CA ALA A 612 34.95 -41.75 16.92
C ALA A 612 34.17 -43.06 17.15
N ALA A 613 34.86 -44.19 17.26
CA ALA A 613 34.25 -45.47 17.59
C ALA A 613 33.63 -45.48 19.01
N LYS A 614 34.27 -44.81 19.98
CA LYS A 614 33.75 -44.66 21.34
C LYS A 614 32.53 -43.74 21.40
N GLU A 615 32.54 -42.65 20.64
CA GLU A 615 31.41 -41.73 20.56
C GLU A 615 30.18 -42.38 19.91
N MET A 616 30.37 -43.17 18.85
CA MET A 616 29.31 -43.95 18.24
C MET A 616 28.67 -44.93 19.23
N GLU A 617 29.48 -45.67 19.98
CA GLU A 617 28.98 -46.60 21.01
C GLU A 617 28.10 -45.87 22.04
N GLN A 618 28.53 -44.67 22.47
CA GLN A 618 27.79 -43.86 23.41
C GLN A 618 26.46 -43.37 22.82
N ARG A 619 26.45 -42.86 21.58
CA ARG A 619 25.22 -42.41 20.89
C ARG A 619 24.23 -43.55 20.68
N LEU A 620 24.71 -44.73 20.30
CA LEU A 620 23.87 -45.92 20.13
C LEU A 620 23.29 -46.42 21.45
N LYS A 621 24.07 -46.32 22.54
CA LYS A 621 23.62 -46.66 23.90
C LYS A 621 22.56 -45.68 24.40
N ASP A 622 22.76 -44.38 24.17
CA ASP A 622 21.83 -43.32 24.58
C ASP A 622 20.54 -43.36 23.75
N ALA A 623 20.62 -43.77 22.49
CA ALA A 623 19.46 -44.04 21.62
C ALA A 623 18.74 -45.36 21.91
N GLY A 624 19.24 -46.18 22.86
CA GLY A 624 18.68 -47.52 23.14
C GLY A 624 18.85 -48.53 22.00
N ALA A 625 19.61 -48.17 20.95
CA ALA A 625 19.76 -48.93 19.71
C ALA A 625 20.97 -49.89 19.71
N LEU A 626 21.71 -49.99 20.82
CA LEU A 626 22.88 -50.86 20.94
C LEU A 626 22.46 -52.28 21.37
N ASP A 627 22.36 -53.20 20.40
CA ASP A 627 22.14 -54.62 20.69
C ASP A 627 23.35 -55.23 21.45
N THR A 628 23.12 -56.33 22.19
CA THR A 628 24.18 -56.95 23.00
C THR A 628 25.31 -57.60 22.18
N ALA A 629 25.08 -57.92 20.91
CA ALA A 629 26.04 -58.61 20.03
C ALA A 629 27.00 -57.62 19.36
N LEU A 630 26.49 -56.53 18.82
CA LEU A 630 27.22 -55.38 18.28
C LEU A 630 28.03 -54.69 19.38
N ALA A 631 27.46 -54.55 20.59
CA ALA A 631 28.19 -54.04 21.77
C ALA A 631 29.40 -54.90 22.14
N GLY A 632 29.33 -56.22 21.93
CA GLY A 632 30.45 -57.14 22.13
C GLY A 632 31.53 -56.96 21.06
N LYS A 633 31.11 -56.92 19.79
CA LYS A 633 32.00 -56.73 18.63
C LYS A 633 32.72 -55.38 18.66
N MET A 634 32.05 -54.30 19.06
CA MET A 634 32.65 -52.97 19.21
C MET A 634 33.73 -52.93 20.30
N ARG A 635 33.54 -53.67 21.40
CA ARG A 635 34.57 -53.82 22.44
C ARG A 635 35.80 -54.59 21.95
N ASP A 636 35.60 -55.63 21.14
CA ASP A 636 36.69 -56.39 20.53
C ASP A 636 37.49 -55.52 19.54
N ILE A 637 36.80 -54.71 18.73
CA ILE A 637 37.42 -53.76 17.80
C ILE A 637 38.21 -52.68 18.57
N GLN A 638 37.67 -52.13 19.65
CA GLN A 638 38.39 -51.19 20.51
C GLN A 638 39.63 -51.82 21.17
N LYS A 639 39.59 -53.12 21.48
CA LYS A 639 40.75 -53.85 22.02
C LYS A 639 41.84 -54.02 20.96
N MET A 640 41.49 -54.43 19.74
CA MET A 640 42.45 -54.56 18.63
C MET A 640 43.08 -53.23 18.22
N LEU A 641 42.31 -52.14 18.16
CA LEU A 641 42.85 -50.80 17.88
C LEU A 641 43.80 -50.31 18.98
N ARG A 642 43.61 -50.75 20.22
CA ARG A 642 44.51 -50.45 21.34
C ARG A 642 45.80 -51.26 21.28
N GLU A 643 45.71 -52.52 20.88
CA GLU A 643 46.85 -53.44 20.73
C GLU A 643 47.70 -53.15 19.48
N ALA A 644 47.13 -52.47 18.48
CA ALA A 644 47.83 -52.07 17.25
C ALA A 644 48.93 -51.02 17.46
N MET A 645 48.93 -50.28 18.58
CA MET A 645 49.98 -49.32 18.94
C MET A 645 50.83 -49.88 20.09
N THR A 646 52.01 -50.44 19.76
CA THR A 646 52.91 -51.00 20.77
C THR A 646 53.85 -49.94 21.36
N PRO A 647 54.12 -49.94 22.68
CA PRO A 647 55.14 -49.07 23.28
C PRO A 647 56.54 -49.28 22.68
N GLU A 648 56.80 -50.48 22.15
CA GLU A 648 58.04 -50.81 21.46
C GLU A 648 58.20 -50.03 20.15
N MET A 649 57.12 -49.83 19.39
CA MET A 649 57.14 -49.06 18.15
C MET A 649 57.48 -47.59 18.39
N GLN A 650 56.99 -47.00 19.48
CA GLN A 650 57.35 -45.64 19.89
C GLN A 650 58.84 -45.53 20.22
N LYS A 651 59.38 -46.53 20.93
CA LYS A 651 60.81 -46.62 21.23
C LYS A 651 61.67 -46.78 19.98
N GLN A 652 61.20 -47.53 18.97
CA GLN A 652 61.91 -47.67 17.70
C GLN A 652 61.90 -46.39 16.85
N LEU A 653 60.82 -45.61 16.91
CA LEU A 653 60.77 -44.28 16.28
C LEU A 653 61.74 -43.30 16.94
N GLU A 654 61.83 -43.33 18.27
CA GLU A 654 62.80 -42.53 19.02
C GLU A 654 64.24 -42.96 18.71
N ASN A 655 64.52 -44.26 18.60
CA ASN A 655 65.82 -44.78 18.17
C ASN A 655 66.16 -44.37 16.73
N LEU A 656 65.18 -44.43 15.82
CA LEU A 656 65.33 -44.03 14.42
C LEU A 656 65.62 -42.53 14.28
N GLU A 657 64.95 -41.69 15.08
CA GLU A 657 65.15 -40.24 15.11
C GLU A 657 66.53 -39.89 15.69
N ASN A 658 66.90 -40.48 16.83
CA ASN A 658 68.24 -40.33 17.44
C ASN A 658 69.36 -40.81 16.50
N ALA A 659 69.15 -41.91 15.78
CA ALA A 659 70.13 -42.42 14.81
C ALA A 659 70.24 -41.53 13.57
N SER A 660 69.13 -40.93 13.11
CA SER A 660 69.11 -39.95 12.02
C SER A 660 69.81 -38.63 12.42
N GLU A 661 69.61 -38.16 13.64
CA GLU A 661 70.29 -36.98 14.20
C GLU A 661 71.80 -37.18 14.36
N ARG A 662 72.21 -38.40 14.71
CA ARG A 662 73.63 -38.78 14.85
C ARG A 662 74.28 -39.25 13.55
N LEU A 663 73.55 -39.24 12.43
CA LEU A 663 73.99 -39.72 11.11
C LEU A 663 74.54 -41.17 11.13
N SER A 664 74.01 -42.01 12.04
CA SER A 664 74.42 -43.40 12.23
C SER A 664 73.71 -44.32 11.24
N GLY A 665 74.39 -44.71 10.16
CA GLY A 665 73.81 -45.52 9.08
C GLY A 665 73.33 -46.90 9.52
N THR A 666 74.10 -47.56 10.39
CA THR A 666 73.87 -48.93 10.85
C THR A 666 72.73 -49.04 11.86
N GLU A 667 72.64 -48.10 12.80
CA GLU A 667 71.57 -48.08 13.82
C GLU A 667 70.22 -47.66 13.23
N ALA A 668 70.21 -46.69 12.31
CA ALA A 668 68.99 -46.28 11.62
C ALA A 668 68.46 -47.41 10.73
N GLN A 669 69.33 -48.17 10.05
CA GLN A 669 68.90 -49.33 9.26
C GLN A 669 68.25 -50.41 10.13
N LYS A 670 68.89 -50.76 11.25
CA LYS A 670 68.35 -51.75 12.20
C LYS A 670 67.01 -51.30 12.78
N SER A 671 66.87 -50.01 13.08
CA SER A 671 65.62 -49.43 13.58
C SER A 671 64.53 -49.44 12.51
N MET A 672 64.84 -49.14 11.24
CA MET A 672 63.88 -49.23 10.13
C MET A 672 63.45 -50.68 9.83
N GLU A 673 64.36 -51.64 9.91
CA GLU A 673 64.04 -53.06 9.71
C GLU A 673 63.13 -53.60 10.84
N GLN A 674 63.42 -53.23 12.09
CA GLN A 674 62.58 -53.55 13.23
C GLN A 674 61.21 -52.84 13.16
N LEU A 675 61.19 -51.57 12.73
CA LEU A 675 59.97 -50.81 12.53
C LEU A 675 59.10 -51.41 11.42
N ALA A 676 59.69 -51.84 10.30
CA ALA A 676 58.96 -52.49 9.19
C ALA A 676 58.33 -53.83 9.62
N ALA A 677 58.98 -54.57 10.51
CA ALA A 677 58.44 -55.81 11.07
C ALA A 677 57.26 -55.54 12.03
N GLN A 678 57.34 -54.49 12.85
CA GLN A 678 56.24 -54.08 13.73
C GLN A 678 55.07 -53.47 12.96
N GLN A 679 55.34 -52.67 11.91
CA GLN A 679 54.34 -52.18 10.96
C GLN A 679 53.55 -53.33 10.35
N GLN A 680 54.21 -54.42 9.92
CA GLN A 680 53.51 -55.59 9.40
C GLN A 680 52.45 -56.16 10.37
N GLN A 681 52.77 -56.24 11.66
CA GLN A 681 51.82 -56.71 12.68
C GLN A 681 50.66 -55.72 12.86
N MET A 682 50.95 -54.42 12.85
CA MET A 682 49.94 -53.36 12.91
C MET A 682 49.00 -53.41 11.71
N ARG A 683 49.53 -53.63 10.49
CA ARG A 683 48.73 -53.84 9.27
C ARG A 683 47.73 -54.96 9.44
N GLU A 684 48.22 -56.12 9.87
CA GLU A 684 47.39 -57.32 10.01
C GLU A 684 46.27 -57.10 11.04
N GLN A 685 46.55 -56.40 12.14
CA GLN A 685 45.53 -56.02 13.12
C GLN A 685 44.54 -54.99 12.57
N LEU A 686 45.01 -53.99 11.81
CA LEU A 686 44.16 -52.97 11.20
C LEU A 686 43.27 -53.53 10.09
N GLU A 687 43.81 -54.38 9.19
CA GLU A 687 43.04 -55.08 8.16
C GLU A 687 41.99 -56.00 8.80
N LYS A 688 42.36 -56.75 9.84
CA LYS A 688 41.43 -57.58 10.59
C LYS A 688 40.34 -56.77 11.31
N SER A 689 40.67 -55.60 11.85
CA SER A 689 39.71 -54.68 12.46
C SER A 689 38.77 -54.04 11.43
N ALA A 690 39.28 -53.69 10.25
CA ALA A 690 38.51 -53.15 9.14
C ALA A 690 37.56 -54.22 8.57
N GLU A 691 38.03 -55.47 8.46
CA GLU A 691 37.21 -56.61 8.04
C GLU A 691 36.11 -56.90 9.06
N MET A 692 36.40 -56.85 10.37
CA MET A 692 35.39 -57.00 11.41
C MET A 692 34.39 -55.85 11.45
N LEU A 693 34.80 -54.61 11.24
CA LEU A 693 33.89 -53.46 11.11
C LEU A 693 32.99 -53.60 9.89
N LYS A 694 33.57 -53.97 8.75
CA LYS A 694 32.84 -54.20 7.51
C LYS A 694 31.85 -55.36 7.68
N ARG A 695 32.27 -56.46 8.31
CA ARG A 695 31.40 -57.61 8.60
C ARG A 695 30.31 -57.28 9.61
N ALA A 696 30.61 -56.53 10.67
CA ALA A 696 29.63 -56.10 11.65
C ALA A 696 28.59 -55.13 11.06
N ALA A 697 29.02 -54.20 10.19
CA ALA A 697 28.12 -53.33 9.45
C ALA A 697 27.19 -54.15 8.53
N MET A 698 27.73 -55.14 7.82
CA MET A 698 26.94 -56.03 6.93
C MET A 698 26.04 -57.02 7.69
N GLU A 699 26.48 -57.57 8.81
CA GLU A 699 25.63 -58.43 9.65
C GLU A 699 24.51 -57.61 10.31
N GLY A 700 24.79 -56.36 10.72
CA GLY A 700 23.77 -55.44 11.22
C GLY A 700 22.76 -55.02 10.16
N THR A 701 23.17 -54.82 8.90
CA THR A 701 22.22 -54.59 7.80
C THR A 701 21.36 -55.82 7.53
N MET A 702 21.93 -57.04 7.59
CA MET A 702 21.14 -58.27 7.42
C MET A 702 20.18 -58.53 8.55
N GLU A 703 20.59 -58.32 9.80
CA GLU A 703 19.70 -58.51 10.95
C GLU A 703 18.56 -57.49 10.93
N THR A 704 18.85 -56.23 10.60
CA THR A 704 17.81 -55.21 10.48
C THR A 704 16.87 -55.48 9.30
N LEU A 705 17.38 -55.89 8.14
CA LEU A 705 16.55 -56.24 6.98
C LEU A 705 15.74 -57.51 7.22
N ARG A 706 16.29 -58.48 7.96
CA ARG A 706 15.58 -59.70 8.37
C ARG A 706 14.45 -59.37 9.34
N ASP A 707 14.71 -58.50 10.32
CA ASP A 707 13.70 -58.10 11.30
C ASP A 707 12.63 -57.20 10.67
N GLU A 708 13.01 -56.28 9.75
CA GLU A 708 12.05 -55.49 8.95
C GLU A 708 11.22 -56.39 8.01
N ALA A 709 11.82 -57.37 7.35
CA ALA A 709 11.11 -58.34 6.51
C ALA A 709 10.15 -59.22 7.34
N ARG A 710 10.58 -59.62 8.55
CA ARG A 710 9.76 -60.39 9.48
C ARG A 710 8.59 -59.59 10.02
N ASP A 711 8.81 -58.36 10.46
CA ASP A 711 7.76 -57.48 10.98
C ASP A 711 6.74 -57.15 9.88
N LEU A 712 7.20 -56.93 8.65
CA LEU A 712 6.35 -56.72 7.48
C LEU A 712 5.54 -57.99 7.17
N ALA A 713 6.17 -59.17 7.16
CA ALA A 713 5.48 -60.44 6.93
C ALA A 713 4.45 -60.74 8.03
N GLU A 714 4.76 -60.46 9.30
CA GLU A 714 3.82 -60.61 10.43
C GLU A 714 2.65 -59.62 10.31
N ALA A 715 2.90 -58.37 9.89
CA ALA A 715 1.85 -57.38 9.65
C ALA A 715 0.92 -57.78 8.48
N GLN A 716 1.50 -58.30 7.39
CA GLN A 716 0.77 -58.80 6.22
C GLN A 716 -0.07 -60.03 6.55
N GLN A 717 0.49 -60.97 7.34
CA GLN A 717 -0.23 -62.17 7.76
C GLN A 717 -1.41 -61.81 8.67
N GLN A 718 -1.23 -60.86 9.60
CA GLN A 718 -2.34 -60.35 10.41
C GLN A 718 -3.42 -59.63 9.57
N LEU A 719 -3.04 -58.94 8.48
CA LEU A 719 -4.00 -58.30 7.56
C LEU A 719 -4.77 -59.35 6.73
N ALA A 720 -4.07 -60.37 6.22
CA ALA A 720 -4.65 -61.48 5.47
C ALA A 720 -5.58 -62.34 6.36
N ASP A 721 -5.20 -62.55 7.63
CA ASP A 721 -6.03 -63.24 8.62
C ASP A 721 -7.29 -62.43 8.97
N LYS A 722 -7.18 -61.10 9.06
CA LYS A 722 -8.32 -60.19 9.25
C LYS A 722 -9.25 -60.14 8.04
N GLN A 723 -8.73 -60.24 6.81
CA GLN A 723 -9.53 -60.18 5.57
C GLN A 723 -10.10 -61.54 5.13
N SER A 724 -9.47 -62.67 5.49
CA SER A 724 -9.94 -64.00 5.09
C SER A 724 -11.12 -64.54 5.92
N GLY A 725 -11.56 -63.82 6.97
CA GLY A 725 -12.71 -64.19 7.79
C GLY A 725 -12.55 -65.51 8.58
N LYS A 726 -11.38 -66.15 8.57
CA LYS A 726 -11.11 -67.34 9.37
C LYS A 726 -10.80 -66.94 10.81
N GLN A 727 -11.84 -66.79 11.62
CA GLN A 727 -11.74 -67.14 13.04
C GLN A 727 -11.48 -68.65 13.14
N SER A 728 -10.21 -69.06 13.08
CA SER A 728 -9.82 -70.36 13.59
C SER A 728 -9.60 -70.22 15.10
N GLY A 729 -10.65 -70.53 15.86
CA GLY A 729 -10.52 -70.80 17.27
C GLY A 729 -9.64 -72.03 17.51
N LYS A 730 -8.78 -71.94 18.54
CA LYS A 730 -8.04 -73.04 19.17
C LYS A 730 -7.05 -73.80 18.27
N GLN A 731 -5.80 -73.34 18.23
CA GLN A 731 -4.58 -74.10 18.56
C GLN A 731 -3.33 -73.33 18.14
N SER A 732 -2.80 -72.50 19.04
CA SER A 732 -1.36 -72.18 19.16
C SER A 732 -1.13 -71.29 20.38
N ALA A 733 -1.52 -71.81 21.55
CA ALA A 733 -1.12 -71.29 22.86
C ALA A 733 -0.37 -72.39 23.63
N ALA A 734 0.61 -73.01 22.97
CA ALA A 734 1.43 -74.06 23.58
C ALA A 734 2.80 -74.21 22.88
N ASN A 735 3.51 -73.11 22.60
CA ASN A 735 4.98 -73.13 22.57
C ASN A 735 5.60 -71.71 22.54
N LYS A 736 5.47 -70.94 23.62
CA LYS A 736 6.33 -69.78 23.88
C LYS A 736 6.56 -69.65 25.38
N GLN A 737 7.31 -70.59 25.93
CA GLN A 737 7.87 -70.46 27.27
C GLN A 737 9.33 -70.92 27.25
N SER A 738 10.17 -70.10 26.64
CA SER A 738 11.62 -70.03 26.92
C SER A 738 12.25 -68.93 26.08
N GLN A 739 12.13 -67.68 26.56
CA GLN A 739 13.21 -66.69 26.60
C GLN A 739 12.66 -65.44 27.29
N ALA A 740 12.99 -65.32 28.57
CA ALA A 740 12.80 -64.13 29.36
C ALA A 740 14.00 -63.20 29.13
N GLY A 741 13.74 -61.94 28.75
CA GLY A 741 14.76 -60.91 28.60
C GLY A 741 14.19 -59.54 28.19
N LYS A 742 13.91 -58.70 29.19
CA LYS A 742 13.68 -57.23 29.19
C LYS A 742 12.38 -56.64 28.59
N PRO A 743 11.71 -55.72 29.31
CA PRO A 743 10.52 -55.01 28.85
C PRO A 743 10.88 -53.70 28.12
N GLY A 744 10.28 -53.50 26.95
CA GLY A 744 10.33 -52.25 26.20
C GLY A 744 10.88 -52.46 24.80
N GLU A 745 10.02 -52.89 23.86
CA GLU A 745 10.16 -52.72 22.40
C GLU A 745 9.12 -53.59 21.72
N LYS A 746 7.94 -53.02 21.47
CA LYS A 746 7.06 -53.39 20.37
C LYS A 746 6.37 -52.11 19.93
N GLY A 747 7.04 -51.35 19.07
CA GLY A 747 6.41 -50.25 18.36
C GLY A 747 5.29 -50.83 17.52
N ALA A 748 4.04 -50.57 17.93
CA ALA A 748 2.88 -50.88 17.11
C ALA A 748 2.89 -49.92 15.92
N GLN A 749 3.48 -50.34 14.80
CA GLN A 749 3.23 -49.68 13.52
C GLN A 749 1.73 -49.81 13.22
N ALA A 750 1.08 -48.67 12.95
CA ALA A 750 -0.30 -48.62 12.52
C ALA A 750 -0.46 -49.44 11.20
N PRO A 751 -1.64 -50.02 10.92
CA PRO A 751 -1.83 -50.78 9.69
C PRO A 751 -1.63 -49.85 8.49
N LEU A 752 -0.51 -50.06 7.79
CA LEU A 752 -0.18 -49.43 6.52
C LEU A 752 -1.29 -49.72 5.50
N ASP A 753 -1.58 -48.76 4.62
CA ASP A 753 -2.56 -48.95 3.55
C ASP A 753 -2.12 -50.12 2.66
N PRO A 754 -3.02 -50.99 2.13
CA PRO A 754 -2.64 -52.17 1.36
C PRO A 754 -1.71 -51.87 0.16
N LYS A 755 -1.86 -50.68 -0.43
CA LYS A 755 -1.00 -50.20 -1.53
C LYS A 755 0.38 -49.76 -1.05
N GLU A 756 0.47 -49.10 0.10
CA GLU A 756 1.76 -48.71 0.71
C GLU A 756 2.52 -49.95 1.19
N LEU A 757 1.83 -50.95 1.72
CA LEU A 757 2.42 -52.26 2.05
C LEU A 757 3.00 -52.92 0.80
N GLU A 758 2.27 -52.93 -0.31
CA GLU A 758 2.74 -53.51 -1.57
C GLU A 758 3.97 -52.77 -2.12
N GLU A 759 3.95 -51.44 -2.13
CA GLU A 759 5.10 -50.62 -2.56
C GLU A 759 6.32 -50.83 -1.67
N ARG A 760 6.14 -50.82 -0.34
CA ARG A 760 7.24 -51.04 0.60
C ARG A 760 7.80 -52.45 0.53
N THR A 761 6.97 -53.46 0.25
CA THR A 761 7.42 -54.85 0.04
C THR A 761 8.29 -54.94 -1.21
N LYS A 762 7.87 -54.34 -2.32
CA LYS A 762 8.66 -54.32 -3.58
C LYS A 762 9.97 -53.55 -3.43
N GLU A 763 9.97 -52.49 -2.64
CA GLU A 763 11.19 -51.74 -2.33
C GLU A 763 12.17 -52.59 -1.52
N LEU A 764 11.67 -53.25 -0.47
CA LEU A 764 12.48 -54.12 0.39
C LEU A 764 13.02 -55.34 -0.39
N GLU A 765 12.24 -55.92 -1.29
CA GLU A 765 12.65 -57.01 -2.18
C GLU A 765 13.84 -56.59 -3.06
N ARG A 766 13.77 -55.40 -3.68
CA ARG A 766 14.87 -54.82 -4.47
C ARG A 766 16.11 -54.55 -3.62
N GLU A 767 15.94 -54.08 -2.39
CA GLU A 767 17.05 -53.83 -1.47
C GLU A 767 17.76 -55.14 -1.06
N VAL A 768 17.00 -56.21 -0.78
CA VAL A 768 17.53 -57.54 -0.45
C VAL A 768 18.19 -58.20 -1.65
N GLU A 769 17.62 -58.10 -2.86
CA GLU A 769 18.21 -58.63 -4.10
C GLU A 769 19.53 -57.92 -4.44
N ALA A 770 19.55 -56.58 -4.36
CA ALA A 770 20.75 -55.78 -4.59
C ALA A 770 21.85 -56.12 -3.57
N LEU A 771 21.47 -56.36 -2.31
CA LEU A 771 22.38 -56.79 -1.25
C LEU A 771 22.95 -58.19 -1.54
N ALA A 772 22.10 -59.17 -1.89
CA ALA A 772 22.52 -60.53 -2.22
C ALA A 772 23.56 -60.55 -3.36
N LYS A 773 23.28 -59.81 -4.44
CA LYS A 773 24.17 -59.68 -5.60
C LYS A 773 25.51 -59.03 -5.24
N LYS A 774 25.48 -58.02 -4.37
CA LYS A 774 26.70 -57.34 -3.88
C LYS A 774 27.55 -58.26 -3.00
N LEU A 775 26.94 -59.12 -2.22
CA LEU A 775 27.64 -60.08 -1.35
C LEU A 775 28.30 -61.22 -2.12
N GLU A 776 27.66 -61.71 -3.19
CA GLU A 776 28.27 -62.68 -4.11
C GLU A 776 29.49 -62.11 -4.81
N GLN A 777 29.39 -60.87 -5.31
CA GLN A 777 30.50 -60.18 -5.95
C GLN A 777 31.70 -59.97 -5.01
N GLN A 778 31.45 -59.87 -3.70
CA GLN A 778 32.49 -59.69 -2.67
C GLN A 778 32.95 -61.00 -2.01
N GLY A 779 32.49 -62.15 -2.49
CA GLY A 779 32.92 -63.47 -2.01
C GLY A 779 32.34 -63.91 -0.65
N ALA A 780 31.34 -63.19 -0.12
CA ALA A 780 30.71 -63.47 1.16
C ALA A 780 29.57 -64.50 1.02
N LYS A 781 29.92 -65.75 0.65
CA LYS A 781 28.95 -66.82 0.32
C LYS A 781 27.87 -67.08 1.39
N PRO A 782 28.17 -67.14 2.70
CA PRO A 782 27.14 -67.36 3.72
C PRO A 782 26.13 -66.20 3.81
N GLY A 783 26.60 -64.97 3.61
CA GLY A 783 25.74 -63.79 3.60
C GLY A 783 24.82 -63.74 2.38
N ALA A 784 25.32 -64.15 1.22
CA ALA A 784 24.51 -64.27 0.01
C ALA A 784 23.41 -65.34 0.15
N GLU A 785 23.68 -66.45 0.86
CA GLU A 785 22.67 -67.49 1.14
C GLU A 785 21.58 -66.97 2.09
N HIS A 786 21.94 -66.26 3.17
CA HIS A 786 20.96 -65.67 4.07
C HIS A 786 20.11 -64.57 3.41
N ALA A 787 20.68 -63.77 2.52
CA ALA A 787 19.93 -62.79 1.73
C ALA A 787 18.92 -63.46 0.79
N ARG A 788 19.31 -64.56 0.12
CA ARG A 788 18.41 -65.38 -0.70
C ARG A 788 17.31 -66.08 0.10
N GLU A 789 17.59 -66.40 1.36
CA GLU A 789 16.60 -66.99 2.26
C GLU A 789 15.56 -65.96 2.69
N ALA A 790 15.98 -64.70 2.92
CA ALA A 790 15.08 -63.57 3.17
C ALA A 790 14.24 -63.20 1.93
N GLU A 791 14.84 -63.22 0.74
CA GLU A 791 14.17 -63.04 -0.56
C GLU A 791 13.04 -64.07 -0.73
N LYS A 792 13.33 -65.36 -0.49
CA LYS A 792 12.30 -66.42 -0.52
C LYS A 792 11.16 -66.23 0.47
N GLN A 793 11.42 -65.64 1.63
CA GLN A 793 10.37 -65.35 2.62
C GLN A 793 9.48 -64.17 2.19
N LEU A 794 10.07 -63.15 1.56
CA LEU A 794 9.34 -62.02 0.99
C LEU A 794 8.49 -62.44 -0.21
N ASP A 795 9.01 -63.28 -1.09
CA ASP A 795 8.27 -63.86 -2.23
C ASP A 795 7.03 -64.64 -1.76
N GLN A 796 7.21 -65.49 -0.74
CA GLN A 796 6.10 -66.26 -0.16
C GLN A 796 5.03 -65.37 0.47
N ALA A 797 5.43 -64.25 1.09
CA ALA A 797 4.51 -63.29 1.68
C ALA A 797 3.75 -62.49 0.60
N ALA A 798 4.44 -62.05 -0.45
CA ALA A 798 3.85 -61.37 -1.60
C ALA A 798 2.83 -62.27 -2.33
N GLU A 799 3.18 -63.54 -2.55
CA GLU A 799 2.26 -64.52 -3.13
C GLU A 799 1.04 -64.79 -2.25
N ALA A 800 1.21 -64.87 -0.92
CA ALA A 800 0.11 -65.05 0.01
C ALA A 800 -0.86 -63.85 -0.03
N MET A 801 -0.33 -62.63 -0.15
CA MET A 801 -1.13 -61.41 -0.29
C MET A 801 -1.87 -61.36 -1.63
N GLU A 802 -1.20 -61.71 -2.74
CA GLU A 802 -1.84 -61.75 -4.07
C GLU A 802 -2.99 -62.77 -4.08
N ARG A 803 -2.82 -63.92 -3.41
CA ARG A 803 -3.89 -64.91 -3.22
C ARG A 803 -5.02 -64.37 -2.35
N ALA A 804 -4.72 -63.62 -1.28
CA ALA A 804 -5.73 -62.99 -0.43
C ALA A 804 -6.53 -61.91 -1.20
N LEU A 805 -5.86 -61.07 -1.98
CA LEU A 805 -6.47 -60.04 -2.83
C LEU A 805 -7.32 -60.65 -3.96
N LYS A 806 -6.84 -61.70 -4.62
CA LYS A 806 -7.61 -62.45 -5.62
C LYS A 806 -8.85 -63.10 -5.01
N ASN A 807 -8.75 -63.67 -3.81
CA ASN A 807 -9.89 -64.25 -3.11
C ASN A 807 -10.90 -63.18 -2.65
N ALA A 808 -10.42 -62.02 -2.20
CA ALA A 808 -11.27 -60.88 -1.85
C ALA A 808 -12.00 -60.31 -3.09
N GLN A 809 -11.32 -60.20 -4.23
CA GLN A 809 -11.95 -59.79 -5.50
C GLN A 809 -12.95 -60.82 -6.03
N LYS A 810 -12.70 -62.12 -5.84
CA LYS A 810 -13.63 -63.19 -6.23
C LYS A 810 -14.93 -63.18 -5.42
N ASN A 811 -14.87 -62.75 -4.16
CA ASN A 811 -16.04 -62.57 -3.29
C ASN A 811 -16.76 -61.22 -3.48
N ALA A 812 -16.16 -60.26 -4.20
CA ALA A 812 -16.76 -58.96 -4.49
C ALA A 812 -17.64 -58.94 -5.75
N GLY A 813 -17.77 -60.08 -6.45
CA GLY A 813 -18.48 -60.20 -7.73
C GLY A 813 -19.75 -61.07 -7.66
N ASP A 814 -20.70 -60.75 -6.79
CA ASP A 814 -22.10 -61.18 -6.96
C ASP A 814 -23.08 -60.26 -6.19
N PRO A 815 -23.77 -59.31 -6.87
CA PRO A 815 -24.69 -58.40 -6.21
C PRO A 815 -26.14 -58.77 -6.49
N GLN A 816 -26.72 -59.75 -5.77
CA GLN A 816 -28.17 -59.84 -5.50
C GLN A 816 -28.56 -61.06 -4.65
N ALA A 817 -28.81 -60.82 -3.35
CA ALA A 817 -29.84 -61.51 -2.55
C ALA A 817 -29.81 -60.94 -1.12
N GLY A 818 -30.67 -59.96 -0.86
CA GLY A 818 -30.91 -59.45 0.48
C GLY A 818 -32.11 -60.15 1.09
N ASP A 819 -31.91 -60.85 2.20
CA ASP A 819 -32.97 -61.18 3.15
C ASP A 819 -32.53 -60.80 4.58
N LYS A 820 -33.33 -59.91 5.18
CA LYS A 820 -33.40 -59.59 6.62
C LYS A 820 -33.89 -60.85 7.37
N PRO A 821 -33.52 -61.10 8.65
CA PRO A 821 -34.18 -60.41 9.79
C PRO A 821 -33.29 -60.23 11.05
N GLU A 822 -33.45 -59.12 11.77
CA GLU A 822 -34.01 -59.03 13.14
C GLU A 822 -32.99 -58.93 14.29
N PRO A 823 -33.25 -58.09 15.31
CA PRO A 823 -32.37 -57.87 16.46
C PRO A 823 -32.80 -58.71 17.68
N GLY A 824 -31.85 -59.40 18.31
CA GLY A 824 -32.09 -60.25 19.47
C GLY A 824 -30.95 -60.25 20.49
N LYS A 825 -31.06 -59.34 21.46
CA LYS A 825 -30.74 -59.42 22.91
C LYS A 825 -29.49 -60.17 23.43
N GLN A 826 -28.83 -59.47 24.34
CA GLN A 826 -27.94 -59.93 25.43
C GLN A 826 -28.46 -61.19 26.17
N PRO A 827 -27.53 -61.91 26.83
CA PRO A 827 -27.79 -62.50 28.13
C PRO A 827 -26.88 -61.90 29.20
N GLY A 828 -27.48 -61.42 30.28
CA GLY A 828 -26.84 -61.19 31.58
C GLY A 828 -27.27 -62.25 32.61
N GLU A 829 -26.68 -62.09 33.79
CA GLU A 829 -27.10 -62.53 35.14
C GLU A 829 -26.63 -63.86 35.73
N LYS A 830 -26.02 -63.74 36.92
CA LYS A 830 -26.55 -64.32 38.16
C LYS A 830 -26.27 -63.46 39.41
N ASP A 831 -27.35 -62.79 39.82
CA ASP A 831 -27.93 -62.45 41.14
C ASP A 831 -27.42 -63.13 42.44
N PRO A 832 -27.87 -62.57 43.60
CA PRO A 832 -28.97 -63.22 44.32
C PRO A 832 -30.14 -62.30 44.79
N ASN A 833 -31.38 -62.82 44.63
CA ASN A 833 -32.61 -62.75 45.45
C ASN A 833 -32.88 -61.50 46.35
N GLY A 834 -34.04 -60.83 46.37
CA GLY A 834 -35.37 -61.06 45.79
C GLY A 834 -36.49 -60.83 46.85
N GLN A 835 -37.45 -59.91 46.61
CA GLN A 835 -38.91 -60.17 46.69
C GLN A 835 -39.82 -58.91 46.55
N LYS A 836 -40.69 -59.01 45.52
CA LYS A 836 -42.14 -58.70 45.43
C LYS A 836 -42.69 -57.33 44.96
N THR A 837 -43.46 -57.48 43.87
CA THR A 837 -44.42 -56.72 43.04
C THR A 837 -45.79 -56.42 43.74
N PRO A 838 -46.79 -55.68 43.16
CA PRO A 838 -47.22 -55.63 41.73
C PRO A 838 -47.74 -54.30 41.07
N GLN A 839 -47.87 -54.42 39.73
CA GLN A 839 -48.41 -53.64 38.56
C GLN A 839 -49.83 -53.01 38.64
N PRO A 840 -50.44 -52.39 37.57
CA PRO A 840 -49.96 -51.74 36.29
C PRO A 840 -50.77 -50.48 35.80
N GLY A 841 -50.38 -49.85 34.65
CA GLY A 841 -51.27 -49.00 33.81
C GLY A 841 -50.60 -48.33 32.58
N GLN A 842 -51.22 -48.39 31.39
CA GLN A 842 -50.71 -47.96 30.06
C GLN A 842 -51.21 -46.57 29.56
N GLN A 843 -50.49 -46.03 28.55
CA GLN A 843 -50.95 -45.30 27.32
C GLN A 843 -50.69 -43.78 27.18
N GLY A 844 -50.16 -43.40 26.00
CA GLY A 844 -50.24 -42.05 25.39
C GLY A 844 -49.30 -41.84 24.18
N GLN A 845 -49.85 -41.68 22.96
CA GLN A 845 -49.15 -41.52 21.68
C GLN A 845 -49.03 -40.04 21.20
N GLN A 846 -47.93 -39.78 20.45
CA GLN A 846 -47.74 -38.95 19.24
C GLN A 846 -47.83 -37.39 19.27
N GLY A 847 -46.76 -36.77 18.74
CA GLY A 847 -46.73 -35.40 18.18
C GLY A 847 -45.90 -35.37 16.89
N GLN A 848 -46.41 -34.71 15.85
CA GLN A 848 -45.97 -34.73 14.45
C GLN A 848 -44.73 -33.86 14.15
N GLN A 849 -44.00 -34.24 13.09
CA GLN A 849 -42.78 -33.63 12.57
C GLN A 849 -43.10 -32.44 11.64
N GLY A 850 -42.36 -31.33 11.82
CA GLY A 850 -42.45 -30.14 10.96
C GLY A 850 -41.80 -30.33 9.58
N GLN A 851 -42.45 -29.78 8.55
CA GLN A 851 -42.07 -29.87 7.15
C GLN A 851 -40.82 -29.04 6.79
N GLN A 852 -40.03 -29.60 5.88
CA GLN A 852 -38.79 -29.08 5.32
C GLN A 852 -39.06 -27.94 4.32
N GLY A 853 -38.32 -26.84 4.43
CA GLY A 853 -38.37 -25.72 3.48
C GLY A 853 -37.87 -26.12 2.09
N GLN A 854 -38.58 -25.67 1.05
CA GLN A 854 -38.25 -25.93 -0.35
C GLN A 854 -36.98 -25.19 -0.79
N GLN A 855 -36.14 -25.91 -1.53
CA GLN A 855 -34.90 -25.45 -2.15
C GLN A 855 -35.19 -24.50 -3.32
N GLY A 856 -34.51 -23.35 -3.35
CA GLY A 856 -34.60 -22.40 -4.47
C GLY A 856 -34.05 -22.99 -5.77
N GLN A 857 -34.76 -22.76 -6.88
CA GLN A 857 -34.36 -23.20 -8.21
C GLN A 857 -33.10 -22.47 -8.70
N GLN A 858 -32.16 -23.25 -9.24
CA GLN A 858 -30.92 -22.81 -9.86
C GLN A 858 -31.22 -22.08 -11.19
N GLY A 859 -30.68 -20.87 -11.35
CA GLY A 859 -30.76 -20.13 -12.62
C GLY A 859 -29.96 -20.83 -13.73
N GLN A 860 -30.55 -20.90 -14.93
CA GLN A 860 -29.91 -21.45 -16.12
C GLN A 860 -28.72 -20.59 -16.56
N GLN A 861 -27.59 -21.24 -16.81
CA GLN A 861 -26.35 -20.65 -17.31
C GLN A 861 -26.49 -20.27 -18.80
N GLY A 862 -26.18 -19.02 -19.14
CA GLY A 862 -26.17 -18.55 -20.52
C GLY A 862 -25.06 -19.20 -21.36
N GLN A 863 -25.35 -19.43 -22.64
CA GLN A 863 -24.40 -20.00 -23.61
C GLN A 863 -23.21 -19.05 -23.87
N GLN A 864 -22.04 -19.66 -23.96
CA GLN A 864 -20.71 -19.05 -24.14
C GLN A 864 -20.56 -18.41 -25.54
N GLY A 865 -20.17 -17.14 -25.59
CA GLY A 865 -19.66 -16.51 -26.81
C GLY A 865 -18.23 -16.96 -27.10
N GLN A 866 -17.92 -17.24 -28.36
CA GLN A 866 -16.57 -17.60 -28.82
C GLN A 866 -15.61 -16.42 -28.63
N GLN A 867 -14.53 -16.63 -27.88
CA GLN A 867 -13.47 -15.65 -27.65
C GLN A 867 -12.34 -15.83 -28.68
N GLY A 868 -11.86 -14.70 -29.22
CA GLY A 868 -10.84 -14.63 -30.28
C GLY A 868 -9.45 -15.09 -29.87
N GLN A 869 -8.60 -15.30 -30.89
CA GLN A 869 -7.25 -15.82 -30.79
C GLN A 869 -6.30 -14.93 -29.97
N GLN A 870 -5.42 -15.64 -29.26
CA GLN A 870 -4.48 -15.22 -28.23
C GLN A 870 -3.36 -14.29 -28.75
N GLY A 871 -3.18 -13.15 -28.09
CA GLY A 871 -1.91 -12.43 -28.11
C GLY A 871 -0.92 -13.10 -27.14
N GLN A 872 0.30 -13.40 -27.60
CA GLN A 872 1.36 -13.96 -26.76
C GLN A 872 1.77 -12.94 -25.69
N GLN A 873 1.44 -13.24 -24.43
CA GLN A 873 1.91 -12.50 -23.26
C GLN A 873 3.30 -13.04 -22.86
N GLY A 874 4.22 -12.11 -22.55
CA GLY A 874 5.63 -12.39 -22.31
C GLY A 874 5.89 -13.37 -21.17
N GLN A 875 6.96 -14.16 -21.33
CA GLN A 875 7.44 -15.09 -20.32
C GLN A 875 7.75 -14.33 -19.02
N GLN A 876 7.06 -14.71 -17.95
CA GLN A 876 7.33 -14.32 -16.59
C GLN A 876 8.74 -14.82 -16.21
N GLY A 877 9.59 -13.92 -15.70
CA GLY A 877 10.95 -14.25 -15.27
C GLY A 877 10.92 -15.34 -14.20
N GLN A 878 11.79 -16.34 -14.34
CA GLN A 878 11.97 -17.39 -13.35
C GLN A 878 12.44 -16.78 -12.03
N GLN A 879 11.73 -17.12 -10.95
CA GLN A 879 12.09 -16.82 -9.57
C GLN A 879 13.48 -17.42 -9.27
N GLY A 880 14.41 -16.59 -8.81
CA GLY A 880 15.76 -17.04 -8.43
C GLY A 880 15.71 -18.10 -7.34
N GLN A 881 16.43 -19.20 -7.53
CA GLN A 881 16.56 -20.25 -6.52
C GLN A 881 17.50 -19.78 -5.40
N GLN A 882 17.05 -19.97 -4.16
CA GLN A 882 17.76 -19.71 -2.92
C GLN A 882 19.14 -20.39 -2.90
N GLY A 883 20.19 -19.64 -2.58
CA GLY A 883 21.58 -20.14 -2.56
C GLY A 883 21.80 -21.28 -1.56
N GLN A 884 22.70 -22.20 -1.89
CA GLN A 884 23.09 -23.30 -1.01
C GLN A 884 23.83 -22.79 0.24
N GLN A 885 23.45 -23.34 1.39
CA GLN A 885 23.99 -23.05 2.71
C GLN A 885 25.50 -23.34 2.79
N GLY A 886 26.30 -22.34 3.19
CA GLY A 886 27.74 -22.50 3.43
C GLY A 886 28.05 -23.47 4.57
N GLN A 887 29.13 -24.24 4.45
CA GLN A 887 29.59 -25.18 5.48
C GLN A 887 29.94 -24.45 6.79
N GLN A 888 29.45 -25.00 7.90
CA GLN A 888 29.61 -24.51 9.28
C GLN A 888 31.09 -24.33 9.66
N GLY A 889 31.47 -23.10 10.06
CA GLY A 889 32.78 -22.82 10.63
C GLY A 889 33.00 -23.54 11.96
N GLN A 890 34.23 -24.03 12.19
CA GLN A 890 34.60 -24.70 13.44
C GLN A 890 34.49 -23.72 14.63
N GLN A 891 33.91 -24.23 15.72
CA GLN A 891 33.62 -23.52 16.97
C GLN A 891 34.89 -22.95 17.62
N GLY A 892 34.93 -21.63 17.85
CA GLY A 892 36.01 -20.99 18.60
C GLY A 892 36.03 -21.44 20.07
N GLN A 893 37.22 -21.71 20.60
CA GLN A 893 37.41 -22.09 22.01
C GLN A 893 37.02 -20.95 22.96
N GLN A 894 36.30 -21.33 24.02
CA GLN A 894 35.79 -20.47 25.07
C GLN A 894 36.92 -19.77 25.86
N GLY A 895 36.94 -18.44 25.85
CA GLY A 895 37.84 -17.64 26.68
C GLY A 895 37.43 -17.65 28.15
N GLN A 896 38.39 -17.92 29.04
CA GLN A 896 38.20 -17.92 30.50
C GLN A 896 37.94 -16.51 31.06
N GLN A 897 37.10 -16.49 32.08
CA GLN A 897 36.73 -15.34 32.90
C GLN A 897 37.93 -14.77 33.68
N GLY A 898 38.08 -13.44 33.67
CA GLY A 898 38.99 -12.69 34.54
C GLY A 898 38.52 -11.26 34.78
N GLN A 899 38.24 -10.93 36.04
CA GLN A 899 37.91 -9.60 36.56
C GLN A 899 39.11 -8.64 36.45
N GLN A 900 38.92 -7.41 35.96
CA GLN A 900 39.34 -6.15 36.61
C GLN A 900 39.09 -4.96 35.69
N GLY A 901 38.52 -3.89 36.25
CA GLY A 901 38.24 -2.64 35.54
C GLY A 901 39.49 -1.80 35.29
N GLY A 902 39.54 -1.17 34.11
CA GLY A 902 40.48 -0.08 33.82
C GLY A 902 40.65 0.22 32.32
N HIS A 903 40.13 1.38 31.88
CA HIS A 903 40.48 2.15 30.67
C HIS A 903 39.92 1.66 29.29
N PRO A 904 38.97 2.40 28.66
CA PRO A 904 38.34 2.04 27.39
C PRO A 904 39.27 1.96 26.16
N GLY A 905 40.52 2.43 26.26
CA GLY A 905 41.44 2.47 25.11
C GLY A 905 42.08 1.11 24.78
N SER A 906 42.34 0.26 25.78
CA SER A 906 43.08 -1.00 25.57
C SER A 906 42.21 -2.17 25.08
N ASP A 907 40.89 -2.09 25.32
CA ASP A 907 39.92 -3.07 24.84
C ASP A 907 39.57 -2.83 23.37
N ALA A 908 39.53 -1.56 22.93
CA ALA A 908 39.34 -1.21 21.52
C ALA A 908 40.50 -1.68 20.63
N GLN A 909 41.74 -1.57 21.11
CA GLN A 909 42.92 -2.09 20.39
C GLN A 909 42.97 -3.62 20.36
N ARG A 910 42.61 -4.29 21.45
CA ARG A 910 42.50 -5.76 21.45
C ARG A 910 41.35 -6.27 20.57
N ALA A 911 40.25 -5.52 20.49
CA ALA A 911 39.16 -5.81 19.57
C ALA A 911 39.59 -5.60 18.11
N ALA A 912 40.34 -4.53 17.81
CA ALA A 912 40.91 -4.30 16.47
C ALA A 912 41.91 -5.39 16.08
N ASP A 913 42.83 -5.77 16.97
CA ASP A 913 43.79 -6.86 16.71
C ASP A 913 43.10 -8.23 16.57
N ALA A 914 41.98 -8.45 17.27
CA ALA A 914 41.16 -9.65 17.13
C ALA A 914 40.39 -9.66 15.81
N MET A 915 39.90 -8.49 15.36
CA MET A 915 39.25 -8.33 14.06
C MET A 915 40.24 -8.53 12.90
N ASP A 916 41.47 -8.02 13.00
CA ASP A 916 42.50 -8.23 11.98
C ASP A 916 42.89 -9.71 11.87
N LYS A 917 43.03 -10.40 13.02
CA LYS A 917 43.29 -11.85 13.02
C LYS A 917 42.11 -12.67 12.49
N ALA A 918 40.88 -12.23 12.76
CA ALA A 918 39.68 -12.86 12.20
C ALA A 918 39.60 -12.63 10.69
N ALA A 919 39.95 -11.43 10.21
CA ALA A 919 40.02 -11.13 8.79
C ALA A 919 41.08 -11.99 8.07
N ASP A 920 42.26 -12.15 8.67
CA ASP A 920 43.32 -13.02 8.14
C ASP A 920 42.91 -14.51 8.10
N GLN A 921 42.18 -14.97 9.11
CA GLN A 921 41.66 -16.34 9.15
C GLN A 921 40.55 -16.56 8.10
N LEU A 922 39.67 -15.59 7.92
CA LEU A 922 38.64 -15.61 6.88
C LEU A 922 39.25 -15.56 5.47
N ALA A 923 40.31 -14.78 5.26
CA ALA A 923 41.03 -14.73 4.00
C ALA A 923 41.62 -16.09 3.61
N LYS A 924 42.28 -16.77 4.55
CA LYS A 924 42.84 -18.13 4.34
C LYS A 924 41.75 -19.19 4.16
N ALA A 925 40.64 -19.08 4.89
CA ALA A 925 39.50 -19.97 4.73
C ALA A 925 38.87 -19.81 3.33
N ARG A 926 38.68 -18.57 2.87
CA ARG A 926 38.19 -18.26 1.52
C ARG A 926 39.10 -18.83 0.43
N GLU A 927 40.41 -18.70 0.57
CA GLU A 927 41.40 -19.26 -0.37
C GLU A 927 41.26 -20.79 -0.47
N SER A 928 41.16 -21.49 0.66
CA SER A 928 40.99 -22.95 0.67
C SER A 928 39.66 -23.42 0.06
N GLN A 929 38.58 -22.65 0.25
CA GLN A 929 37.27 -22.94 -0.35
C GLN A 929 37.28 -22.73 -1.86
N VAL A 930 37.95 -21.67 -2.33
CA VAL A 930 38.12 -21.37 -3.76
C VAL A 930 38.90 -22.48 -4.46
N ASP A 931 39.96 -23.01 -3.86
CA ASP A 931 40.73 -24.12 -4.45
C ASP A 931 39.97 -25.45 -4.45
N ALA A 932 39.21 -25.75 -3.38
CA ALA A 932 38.35 -26.94 -3.34
C ALA A 932 37.27 -26.87 -4.44
N TRP A 933 36.67 -25.69 -4.62
CA TRP A 933 35.67 -25.44 -5.65
C TRP A 933 36.25 -25.51 -7.08
N LYS A 934 37.43 -24.94 -7.32
CA LYS A 934 38.12 -25.04 -8.63
C LYS A 934 38.33 -26.49 -9.02
N ASN A 935 38.76 -27.31 -8.08
CA ASN A 935 39.02 -28.73 -8.33
C ASN A 935 37.73 -29.48 -8.68
N GLU A 936 36.62 -29.18 -8.01
CA GLU A 936 35.30 -29.78 -8.31
C GLU A 936 34.79 -29.37 -9.70
N LEU A 937 34.76 -28.07 -10.01
CA LEU A 937 34.29 -27.56 -11.28
C LEU A 937 35.17 -28.04 -12.46
N SER A 938 36.48 -28.10 -12.23
CA SER A 938 37.46 -28.66 -13.16
C SER A 938 37.16 -30.11 -13.50
N GLN A 939 36.84 -30.95 -12.51
CA GLN A 939 36.50 -32.36 -12.72
C GLN A 939 35.20 -32.52 -13.51
N GLN A 940 34.18 -31.72 -13.20
CA GLN A 940 32.90 -31.74 -13.92
C GLN A 940 33.08 -31.30 -15.38
N LEU A 941 33.89 -30.27 -15.63
CA LEU A 941 34.24 -29.84 -16.98
C LEU A 941 35.04 -30.90 -17.74
N ASP A 942 36.06 -31.51 -17.12
CA ASP A 942 36.84 -32.59 -17.75
C ASP A 942 35.96 -33.78 -18.13
N GLN A 943 34.99 -34.13 -17.29
CA GLN A 943 34.00 -35.15 -17.61
C GLN A 943 33.13 -34.74 -18.81
N SER A 944 32.58 -33.52 -18.82
CA SER A 944 31.74 -33.04 -19.91
C SER A 944 32.49 -32.93 -21.25
N ILE A 945 33.77 -32.55 -21.23
CA ILE A 945 34.67 -32.48 -22.39
C ILE A 945 34.89 -33.88 -22.96
N ASN A 946 35.19 -34.85 -22.11
CA ASN A 946 35.43 -36.23 -22.52
C ASN A 946 34.16 -36.87 -23.12
N GLU A 947 33.00 -36.65 -22.51
CA GLU A 947 31.71 -37.13 -23.01
C GLU A 947 31.35 -36.47 -24.33
N THR A 948 31.44 -35.14 -24.44
CA THR A 948 31.14 -34.39 -25.67
C THR A 948 32.10 -34.79 -26.80
N MET A 949 33.37 -35.04 -26.49
CA MET A 949 34.34 -35.54 -27.46
C MET A 949 34.00 -36.96 -27.94
N GLN A 950 33.55 -37.85 -27.05
CA GLN A 950 33.10 -39.19 -27.42
C GLN A 950 31.86 -39.13 -28.30
N LEU A 951 30.89 -38.27 -27.96
CA LEU A 951 29.66 -38.05 -28.73
C LEU A 951 29.95 -37.45 -30.10
N ALA A 952 30.87 -36.47 -30.19
CA ALA A 952 31.31 -35.90 -31.45
C ALA A 952 31.96 -36.95 -32.36
N LYS A 953 32.80 -37.83 -31.80
CA LYS A 953 33.40 -38.96 -32.53
C LYS A 953 32.36 -39.98 -32.98
N GLN A 954 31.40 -40.31 -32.13
CA GLN A 954 30.29 -41.21 -32.46
C GLN A 954 29.41 -40.63 -33.58
N GLN A 955 29.03 -39.35 -33.49
CA GLN A 955 28.25 -38.63 -34.51
C GLN A 955 28.99 -38.56 -35.85
N ALA A 956 30.30 -38.27 -35.84
CA ALA A 956 31.12 -38.27 -37.06
C ALA A 956 31.21 -39.66 -37.71
N SER A 957 31.37 -40.73 -36.90
CA SER A 957 31.40 -42.12 -37.42
C SER A 957 30.05 -42.58 -37.98
N LEU A 958 28.95 -42.05 -37.45
CA LEU A 958 27.59 -42.31 -37.92
C LEU A 958 27.33 -41.56 -39.23
N GLU A 959 27.79 -40.32 -39.33
CA GLU A 959 27.78 -39.52 -40.55
C GLU A 959 28.58 -40.19 -41.68
N ASP A 960 29.78 -40.70 -41.39
CA ASP A 960 30.61 -41.39 -42.38
C ASP A 960 29.98 -42.71 -42.85
N ARG A 961 29.32 -43.47 -41.97
CA ARG A 961 28.56 -44.67 -42.34
C ARG A 961 27.33 -44.33 -43.19
N ALA A 962 26.63 -43.23 -42.88
CA ALA A 962 25.52 -42.72 -43.67
C ALA A 962 25.94 -42.25 -45.08
N LYS A 963 27.22 -41.89 -45.27
CA LYS A 963 27.80 -41.55 -46.59
C LYS A 963 28.28 -42.78 -47.37
N GLN A 964 28.76 -43.83 -46.71
CA GLN A 964 29.51 -44.91 -47.37
C GLN A 964 28.68 -46.09 -47.89
N GLN A 965 27.54 -46.45 -47.30
CA GLN A 965 26.71 -47.56 -47.79
C GLN A 965 25.35 -47.62 -47.11
N GLY A 966 24.30 -48.04 -47.84
CA GLY A 966 22.91 -48.19 -47.39
C GLY A 966 22.72 -49.20 -46.26
N SER A 967 23.19 -48.84 -45.07
CA SER A 967 23.09 -49.59 -43.83
C SER A 967 21.67 -49.44 -43.23
N ASN A 968 21.29 -50.41 -42.39
CA ASN A 968 19.95 -50.51 -41.81
C ASN A 968 19.56 -49.20 -41.08
N ALA A 969 18.51 -48.53 -41.57
CA ALA A 969 18.00 -47.30 -40.98
C ALA A 969 17.61 -47.48 -39.49
N GLN A 970 17.15 -48.67 -39.10
CA GLN A 970 16.80 -48.98 -37.70
C GLN A 970 18.01 -48.99 -36.76
N THR A 971 19.17 -49.50 -37.18
CA THR A 971 20.36 -49.52 -36.31
C THR A 971 20.96 -48.12 -36.17
N MET A 972 20.94 -47.33 -37.25
CA MET A 972 21.39 -45.93 -37.21
C MET A 972 20.47 -45.05 -36.35
N GLN A 973 19.15 -45.29 -36.37
CA GLN A 973 18.20 -44.59 -35.50
C GLN A 973 18.45 -44.87 -34.01
N GLY A 974 18.77 -46.12 -33.65
CA GLY A 974 19.12 -46.48 -32.28
C GLY A 974 20.40 -45.80 -31.80
N GLU A 975 21.44 -45.79 -32.64
CA GLU A 975 22.71 -45.10 -32.34
C GLU A 975 22.55 -43.58 -32.28
N GLN A 976 21.76 -42.98 -33.18
CA GLN A 976 21.45 -41.55 -33.16
C GLN A 976 20.66 -41.15 -31.90
N GLY A 977 19.71 -42.00 -31.45
CA GLY A 977 18.98 -41.79 -30.20
C GLY A 977 19.88 -41.87 -28.96
N ALA A 978 20.88 -42.76 -28.96
CA ALA A 978 21.88 -42.83 -27.89
C ALA A 978 22.77 -41.58 -27.86
N ILE A 979 23.17 -41.06 -29.03
CA ILE A 979 23.92 -39.80 -29.11
C ILE A 979 23.07 -38.63 -28.60
N GLN A 980 21.78 -38.57 -28.96
CA GLN A 980 20.87 -37.54 -28.46
C GLN A 980 20.76 -37.55 -26.92
N GLN A 981 20.58 -38.75 -26.33
CA GLN A 981 20.54 -38.91 -24.88
C GLN A 981 21.86 -38.51 -24.22
N GLY A 982 23.00 -38.87 -24.82
CA GLY A 982 24.31 -38.48 -24.31
C GLY A 982 24.52 -36.97 -24.33
N VAL A 983 24.08 -36.29 -25.40
CA VAL A 983 24.18 -34.82 -25.52
C VAL A 983 23.27 -34.13 -24.49
N GLN A 984 22.08 -34.67 -24.22
CA GLN A 984 21.18 -34.17 -23.17
C GLN A 984 21.81 -34.31 -21.77
N GLN A 985 22.39 -35.46 -21.45
CA GLN A 985 23.07 -35.67 -20.16
C GLN A 985 24.27 -34.74 -19.97
N ALA A 986 25.06 -34.54 -21.02
CA ALA A 986 26.18 -33.60 -21.00
C ALA A 986 25.70 -32.15 -20.81
N ALA A 987 24.58 -31.77 -21.43
CA ALA A 987 23.98 -30.44 -21.27
C ALA A 987 23.45 -30.21 -19.84
N GLU A 988 22.74 -31.18 -19.25
CA GLU A 988 22.23 -31.09 -17.88
C GLU A 988 23.35 -30.96 -16.83
N ARG A 989 24.48 -31.66 -17.03
CA ARG A 989 25.65 -31.54 -16.15
C ARG A 989 26.27 -30.15 -16.25
N LEU A 990 26.42 -29.63 -17.47
CA LEU A 990 26.93 -28.29 -17.69
C LEU A 990 26.00 -27.23 -17.08
N GLU A 991 24.68 -27.43 -17.15
CA GLU A 991 23.71 -26.53 -16.54
C GLU A 991 23.81 -26.52 -15.01
N LYS A 992 23.95 -27.70 -14.38
CA LYS A 992 24.16 -27.81 -12.93
C LYS A 992 25.48 -27.14 -12.49
N ALA A 993 26.54 -27.34 -13.26
CA ALA A 993 27.81 -26.66 -13.04
C ALA A 993 27.68 -25.13 -13.24
N GLY A 994 26.93 -24.71 -14.26
CA GLY A 994 26.68 -23.31 -14.63
C GLY A 994 25.88 -22.52 -13.60
N ARG A 995 25.00 -23.19 -12.85
CA ARG A 995 24.29 -22.58 -11.71
C ARG A 995 25.19 -22.33 -10.50
N SER A 996 26.33 -23.01 -10.43
CA SER A 996 27.26 -22.98 -9.28
C SER A 996 28.51 -22.12 -9.55
N SER A 997 28.66 -21.58 -10.76
CA SER A 997 29.85 -20.81 -11.17
C SER A 997 29.57 -19.87 -12.34
N SER A 998 29.88 -18.59 -12.17
CA SER A 998 29.88 -17.58 -13.25
C SER A 998 31.06 -17.72 -14.23
N LEU A 999 32.02 -18.61 -13.95
CA LEU A 999 33.16 -18.86 -14.84
C LEU A 999 32.81 -19.69 -16.09
N LEU A 1000 31.65 -20.36 -16.08
CA LEU A 1000 31.11 -21.03 -17.24
C LEU A 1000 30.50 -19.99 -18.18
N SER A 1001 31.05 -19.88 -19.38
CA SER A 1001 30.62 -18.85 -20.32
C SER A 1001 29.21 -19.15 -20.83
N GLN A 1002 28.41 -18.10 -21.07
CA GLN A 1002 27.14 -18.26 -21.79
C GLN A 1002 27.34 -18.90 -23.17
N ARG A 1003 28.55 -18.79 -23.73
CA ARG A 1003 28.94 -19.41 -24.99
C ARG A 1003 29.00 -20.93 -24.92
N SER A 1004 29.53 -21.53 -23.85
CA SER A 1004 29.55 -23.00 -23.72
C SER A 1004 28.15 -23.57 -23.52
N GLN A 1005 27.33 -22.89 -22.71
CA GLN A 1005 25.92 -23.23 -22.51
C GLN A 1005 25.14 -23.13 -23.83
N LYS A 1006 25.33 -22.04 -24.58
CA LYS A 1006 24.69 -21.84 -25.88
C LYS A 1006 25.16 -22.86 -26.92
N ALA A 1007 26.47 -23.15 -26.98
CA ALA A 1007 27.00 -24.13 -27.90
C ALA A 1007 26.52 -25.55 -27.58
N MET A 1008 26.37 -25.91 -26.30
CA MET A 1008 25.75 -27.17 -25.89
C MET A 1008 24.24 -27.23 -26.22
N ALA A 1009 23.50 -26.14 -26.01
CA ALA A 1009 22.10 -26.05 -26.40
C ALA A 1009 21.91 -26.16 -27.92
N ASP A 1010 22.80 -25.55 -28.71
CA ASP A 1010 22.83 -25.67 -30.17
C ASP A 1010 23.17 -27.11 -30.59
N ALA A 1011 24.11 -27.77 -29.92
CA ALA A 1011 24.45 -29.18 -30.15
C ALA A 1011 23.27 -30.12 -29.85
N GLN A 1012 22.55 -29.89 -28.74
CA GLN A 1012 21.34 -30.63 -28.39
C GLN A 1012 20.26 -30.45 -29.46
N LYS A 1013 20.00 -29.21 -29.86
CA LYS A 1013 18.99 -28.89 -30.89
C LYS A 1013 19.31 -29.53 -32.23
N ARG A 1014 20.57 -29.49 -32.66
CA ARG A 1014 20.99 -30.09 -33.94
C ARG A 1014 21.06 -31.61 -33.90
N SER A 1015 21.43 -32.22 -32.77
CA SER A 1015 21.36 -33.67 -32.56
C SER A 1015 19.91 -34.19 -32.60
N GLN A 1016 18.96 -33.43 -32.04
CA GLN A 1016 17.53 -33.73 -32.14
C GLN A 1016 17.01 -33.61 -33.58
N ALA A 1017 17.40 -32.54 -34.30
CA ALA A 1017 17.05 -32.37 -35.70
C ALA A 1017 17.60 -33.50 -36.60
N ALA A 1018 18.80 -34.00 -36.30
CA ALA A 1018 19.38 -35.16 -36.98
C ALA A 1018 18.57 -36.45 -36.74
N THR A 1019 18.08 -36.65 -35.52
CA THR A 1019 17.20 -37.77 -35.15
C THR A 1019 15.86 -37.70 -35.89
N ASP A 1020 15.24 -36.52 -35.91
CA ASP A 1020 13.96 -36.28 -36.58
C ASP A 1020 14.07 -36.43 -38.11
N ALA A 1021 15.17 -35.96 -38.70
CA ALA A 1021 15.45 -36.11 -40.13
C ALA A 1021 15.69 -37.58 -40.51
N MET A 1022 16.31 -38.37 -39.62
CA MET A 1022 16.51 -39.80 -39.81
C MET A 1022 15.21 -40.60 -39.70
N GLY A 1023 14.25 -40.16 -38.87
CA GLY A 1023 12.88 -40.69 -38.82
C GLY A 1023 12.09 -40.51 -40.11
N LYS A 1024 12.38 -39.45 -40.87
CA LYS A 1024 11.71 -39.09 -42.15
C LYS A 1024 12.46 -39.61 -43.39
N SER A 1025 13.54 -40.37 -43.21
CA SER A 1025 14.44 -40.81 -44.29
C SER A 1025 13.90 -41.92 -45.21
N GLN A 1026 12.65 -42.35 -45.01
CA GLN A 1026 11.98 -43.34 -45.88
C GLN A 1026 11.65 -42.80 -47.28
N ASP A 1027 11.58 -41.47 -47.44
CA ASP A 1027 11.31 -40.79 -48.72
C ASP A 1027 12.61 -40.39 -49.46
N ALA A 1028 12.58 -40.31 -50.80
CA ALA A 1028 13.76 -40.02 -51.63
C ALA A 1028 14.45 -38.67 -51.32
N GLY A 1029 13.72 -37.68 -50.79
CA GLY A 1029 14.27 -36.40 -50.31
C GLY A 1029 14.71 -36.40 -48.84
N GLY A 1030 14.34 -37.42 -48.06
CA GLY A 1030 14.67 -37.52 -46.63
C GLY A 1030 16.11 -37.96 -46.37
N LYS A 1031 16.77 -38.63 -47.33
CA LYS A 1031 18.17 -39.05 -47.21
C LYS A 1031 19.15 -37.87 -47.20
N GLU A 1032 18.94 -36.89 -48.07
CA GLU A 1032 19.78 -35.69 -48.16
C GLU A 1032 19.58 -34.76 -46.95
N ALA A 1033 18.33 -34.62 -46.49
CA ALA A 1033 18.00 -33.87 -45.27
C ALA A 1033 18.63 -34.51 -44.01
N SER A 1034 18.62 -35.84 -43.92
CA SER A 1034 19.25 -36.60 -42.83
C SER A 1034 20.77 -36.44 -42.80
N GLN A 1035 21.42 -36.49 -43.96
CA GLN A 1035 22.88 -36.27 -44.09
C GLN A 1035 23.29 -34.84 -43.70
N ASN A 1036 22.54 -33.83 -44.13
CA ASN A 1036 22.81 -32.43 -43.77
C ASN A 1036 22.59 -32.19 -42.27
N ALA A 1037 21.53 -32.74 -41.69
CA ALA A 1037 21.25 -32.61 -40.26
C ALA A 1037 22.31 -33.31 -39.38
N MET A 1038 22.82 -34.48 -39.80
CA MET A 1038 23.92 -35.15 -39.10
C MET A 1038 25.22 -34.33 -39.14
N LYS A 1039 25.56 -33.76 -40.30
CA LYS A 1039 26.72 -32.87 -40.44
C LYS A 1039 26.60 -31.64 -39.55
N ASP A 1040 25.42 -31.03 -39.51
CA ASP A 1040 25.12 -29.88 -38.67
C ASP A 1040 25.24 -30.22 -37.16
N ALA A 1041 24.87 -31.44 -36.77
CA ALA A 1041 25.03 -31.95 -35.40
C ALA A 1041 26.52 -32.17 -35.06
N THR A 1042 27.31 -32.76 -35.96
CA THR A 1042 28.76 -32.94 -35.79
C THR A 1042 29.46 -31.58 -35.60
N GLU A 1043 29.09 -30.57 -36.39
CA GLU A 1043 29.67 -29.24 -36.28
C GLU A 1043 29.35 -28.57 -34.94
N ALA A 1044 28.10 -28.63 -34.48
CA ALA A 1044 27.74 -28.04 -33.19
C ALA A 1044 28.37 -28.77 -32.00
N LEU A 1045 28.55 -30.09 -32.06
CA LEU A 1045 29.28 -30.83 -31.01
C LEU A 1045 30.75 -30.43 -30.94
N ASN A 1046 31.40 -30.19 -32.09
CA ASN A 1046 32.78 -29.68 -32.12
C ASN A 1046 32.89 -28.23 -31.61
N GLN A 1047 31.89 -27.39 -31.89
CA GLN A 1047 31.82 -26.03 -31.35
C GLN A 1047 31.61 -26.03 -29.84
N ALA A 1048 30.74 -26.91 -29.33
CA ALA A 1048 30.52 -27.11 -27.90
C ALA A 1048 31.77 -27.60 -27.18
N LEU A 1049 32.47 -28.58 -27.76
CA LEU A 1049 33.75 -29.08 -27.25
C LEU A 1049 34.80 -27.95 -27.17
N SER A 1050 34.90 -27.12 -28.21
CA SER A 1050 35.84 -25.99 -28.22
C SER A 1050 35.52 -24.94 -27.15
N SER A 1051 34.25 -24.65 -26.89
CA SER A 1051 33.86 -23.75 -25.80
C SER A 1051 34.12 -24.33 -24.41
N LEU A 1052 33.88 -25.63 -24.22
CA LEU A 1052 34.13 -26.29 -22.94
C LEU A 1052 35.62 -26.32 -22.58
N VAL A 1053 36.51 -26.55 -23.55
CA VAL A 1053 37.97 -26.49 -23.34
C VAL A 1053 38.43 -25.08 -22.94
N LYS A 1054 37.83 -24.04 -23.52
CA LYS A 1054 38.14 -22.64 -23.16
C LYS A 1054 37.64 -22.29 -21.76
N ASP A 1055 36.47 -22.77 -21.38
CA ASP A 1055 35.96 -22.58 -20.02
C ASP A 1055 36.82 -23.33 -18.99
N ARG A 1056 37.33 -24.52 -19.36
CA ARG A 1056 38.28 -25.29 -18.54
C ARG A 1056 39.58 -24.54 -18.28
N GLU A 1057 40.13 -23.87 -19.28
CA GLU A 1057 41.32 -23.01 -19.14
C GLU A 1057 41.03 -21.82 -18.21
N ARG A 1058 39.85 -21.20 -18.33
CA ARG A 1058 39.43 -20.08 -17.46
C ARG A 1058 39.32 -20.49 -16.00
N VAL A 1059 38.69 -21.63 -15.72
CA VAL A 1059 38.55 -22.18 -14.36
C VAL A 1059 39.91 -22.48 -13.72
N ASN A 1060 40.88 -22.97 -14.49
CA ASN A 1060 42.25 -23.20 -13.99
C ASN A 1060 43.02 -21.89 -13.73
N SER A 1061 42.73 -20.83 -14.48
CA SER A 1061 43.40 -19.53 -14.34
C SER A 1061 42.73 -18.56 -13.37
N ALA A 1062 41.56 -18.89 -12.83
CA ALA A 1062 40.84 -18.03 -11.91
C ALA A 1062 41.52 -18.04 -10.53
N GLU A 1063 41.57 -16.90 -9.86
CA GLU A 1063 41.96 -16.71 -8.45
C GLU A 1063 40.74 -16.49 -7.55
N SER A 1064 39.56 -16.24 -8.12
CA SER A 1064 38.28 -16.09 -7.41
C SER A 1064 37.20 -17.10 -7.87
N ALA A 1065 36.20 -17.35 -7.01
CA ALA A 1065 35.06 -18.21 -7.33
C ALA A 1065 34.07 -17.58 -8.34
N SER A 1066 34.11 -16.25 -8.51
CA SER A 1066 33.20 -15.50 -9.39
C SER A 1066 33.87 -14.99 -10.67
N GLY A 1067 35.21 -15.07 -10.80
CA GLY A 1067 35.96 -14.53 -11.94
C GLY A 1067 36.03 -13.00 -12.01
N PHE A 1068 35.54 -12.33 -10.96
CA PHE A 1068 35.30 -10.90 -10.95
C PHE A 1068 36.57 -10.08 -10.70
N SER A 1069 37.48 -10.56 -9.85
CA SER A 1069 38.79 -9.93 -9.63
C SER A 1069 39.62 -9.89 -10.92
N GLU A 1070 39.57 -10.97 -11.70
CA GLU A 1070 40.25 -11.09 -12.99
C GLU A 1070 39.63 -10.15 -14.03
N MET A 1071 38.30 -10.02 -14.02
CA MET A 1071 37.57 -9.07 -14.87
C MET A 1071 37.99 -7.63 -14.57
N MET A 1072 38.10 -7.26 -13.30
CA MET A 1072 38.54 -5.93 -12.87
C MET A 1072 39.99 -5.65 -13.27
N GLU A 1073 40.88 -6.64 -13.17
CA GLU A 1073 42.26 -6.51 -13.60
C GLU A 1073 42.37 -6.40 -15.13
N GLN A 1074 41.58 -7.18 -15.88
CA GLN A 1074 41.47 -7.06 -17.34
C GLN A 1074 40.91 -5.70 -17.76
N LEU A 1075 39.87 -5.18 -17.09
CA LEU A 1075 39.30 -3.85 -17.36
C LEU A 1075 40.29 -2.74 -17.06
N LYS A 1076 41.05 -2.83 -15.96
CA LYS A 1076 42.13 -1.90 -15.63
C LYS A 1076 43.22 -1.90 -16.71
N LYS A 1077 43.59 -3.08 -17.22
CA LYS A 1077 44.55 -3.23 -18.32
C LYS A 1077 44.02 -2.64 -19.63
N LEU A 1078 42.74 -2.85 -19.95
CA LEU A 1078 42.09 -2.28 -21.13
C LEU A 1078 41.94 -0.75 -21.04
N ALA A 1079 41.63 -0.22 -19.85
CA ALA A 1079 41.61 1.21 -19.60
C ALA A 1079 43.01 1.82 -19.77
N GLN A 1080 44.05 1.18 -19.25
CA GLN A 1080 45.44 1.60 -19.47
C GLN A 1080 45.82 1.58 -20.96
N GLN A 1081 45.45 0.52 -21.68
CA GLN A 1081 45.66 0.41 -23.12
C GLN A 1081 44.92 1.52 -23.88
N GLN A 1082 43.66 1.78 -23.55
CA GLN A 1082 42.88 2.89 -24.14
C GLN A 1082 43.48 4.26 -23.81
N SER A 1083 44.02 4.48 -22.59
CA SER A 1083 44.71 5.72 -22.23
C SER A 1083 45.93 5.97 -23.11
N SER A 1084 46.73 4.93 -23.37
CA SER A 1084 47.90 5.04 -24.26
C SER A 1084 47.52 5.32 -25.71
N LEU A 1085 46.42 4.72 -26.21
CA LEU A 1085 45.86 5.00 -27.54
C LEU A 1085 45.36 6.44 -27.64
N ASN A 1086 44.72 6.95 -26.60
CA ASN A 1086 44.26 8.34 -26.54
C ASN A 1086 45.45 9.32 -26.59
N GLY A 1087 46.56 9.00 -25.90
CA GLY A 1087 47.80 9.80 -25.95
C GLY A 1087 48.48 9.78 -27.32
N GLN A 1088 48.57 8.61 -27.97
CA GLN A 1088 49.13 8.50 -29.32
C GLN A 1088 48.28 9.24 -30.36
N THR A 1089 46.95 9.23 -30.20
CA THR A 1089 46.01 9.94 -31.08
C THR A 1089 46.08 11.46 -30.87
N GLN A 1090 46.28 11.94 -29.64
CA GLN A 1090 46.53 13.37 -29.37
C GLN A 1090 47.86 13.86 -29.94
N GLY A 1091 48.90 13.02 -29.95
CA GLY A 1091 50.19 13.35 -30.58
C GLY A 1091 50.07 13.59 -32.10
N LEU A 1092 49.15 12.88 -32.76
CA LEU A 1092 48.83 13.08 -34.19
C LEU A 1092 48.03 14.38 -34.45
N ASN A 1093 47.27 14.85 -33.47
CA ASN A 1093 46.38 16.01 -33.62
C ASN A 1093 47.10 17.37 -33.41
N MET A 1094 48.36 17.35 -32.95
CA MET A 1094 49.19 18.54 -32.71
C MET A 1094 50.06 18.94 -33.91
N MET A 1095 50.00 18.23 -35.03
CA MET A 1095 50.88 18.46 -36.19
C MET A 1095 50.21 19.46 -37.17
N PRO A 1096 50.66 20.73 -37.23
CA PRO A 1096 50.02 21.74 -38.06
C PRO A 1096 50.63 21.72 -39.47
N GLY A 1097 49.77 21.64 -40.49
CA GLY A 1097 50.17 21.91 -41.88
C GLY A 1097 50.09 20.70 -42.80
N GLY A 1098 49.27 20.83 -43.85
CA GLY A 1098 49.06 19.80 -44.85
C GLY A 1098 50.31 19.52 -45.66
N ALA A 1099 50.93 18.36 -45.44
CA ALA A 1099 51.73 17.62 -46.42
C ALA A 1099 52.17 16.25 -45.88
N GLN A 1100 51.24 15.35 -45.48
CA GLN A 1100 51.59 13.93 -45.29
C GLN A 1100 50.37 12.99 -45.23
N GLY A 1101 49.57 12.98 -46.31
CA GLY A 1101 48.36 12.15 -46.40
C GLY A 1101 48.59 10.63 -46.31
N GLN A 1102 49.80 10.13 -46.59
CA GLN A 1102 50.08 8.68 -46.54
C GLN A 1102 50.65 8.18 -45.21
N GLN A 1103 51.54 8.95 -44.56
CA GLN A 1103 52.21 8.50 -43.33
C GLN A 1103 51.28 8.62 -42.11
N ALA A 1104 50.49 9.70 -42.05
CA ALA A 1104 49.42 9.83 -41.06
C ALA A 1104 48.33 8.77 -41.22
N GLN A 1105 48.02 8.38 -42.46
CA GLN A 1105 47.02 7.33 -42.74
C GLN A 1105 47.54 5.92 -42.41
N GLN A 1106 48.84 5.66 -42.56
CA GLN A 1106 49.45 4.41 -42.09
C GLN A 1106 49.45 4.32 -40.56
N GLN A 1107 49.78 5.41 -39.86
CA GLN A 1107 49.72 5.46 -38.40
C GLN A 1107 48.28 5.36 -37.87
N ALA A 1108 47.30 5.97 -38.55
CA ALA A 1108 45.88 5.84 -38.22
C ALA A 1108 45.37 4.39 -38.39
N ARG A 1109 45.85 3.65 -39.41
CA ARG A 1109 45.53 2.23 -39.58
C ARG A 1109 46.11 1.35 -38.48
N VAL A 1110 47.31 1.67 -37.99
CA VAL A 1110 47.92 0.97 -36.84
C VAL A 1110 47.11 1.23 -35.57
N LEU A 1111 46.72 2.49 -35.32
CA LEU A 1111 45.87 2.85 -34.20
C LEU A 1111 44.48 2.21 -34.29
N ALA A 1112 43.88 2.17 -35.47
CA ALA A 1112 42.60 1.50 -35.69
C ALA A 1112 42.69 -0.01 -35.44
N LYS A 1113 43.81 -0.64 -35.81
CA LYS A 1113 44.07 -2.06 -35.50
C LYS A 1113 44.14 -2.27 -33.99
N GLN A 1114 44.92 -1.46 -33.28
CA GLN A 1114 45.00 -1.53 -31.81
C GLN A 1114 43.65 -1.25 -31.13
N GLN A 1115 42.85 -0.33 -31.66
CA GLN A 1115 41.51 -0.03 -31.17
C GLN A 1115 40.53 -1.20 -31.40
N ARG A 1116 40.69 -1.98 -32.49
CA ARG A 1116 39.94 -3.24 -32.66
C ARG A 1116 40.35 -4.31 -31.67
N ASP A 1117 41.64 -4.37 -31.32
CA ASP A 1117 42.11 -5.34 -30.34
C ASP A 1117 41.53 -5.03 -28.94
N VAL A 1118 41.40 -3.74 -28.59
CA VAL A 1118 40.63 -3.31 -27.40
C VAL A 1118 39.15 -3.69 -27.52
N ALA A 1119 38.52 -3.46 -28.67
CA ALA A 1119 37.12 -3.84 -28.89
C ALA A 1119 36.87 -5.35 -28.76
N ARG A 1120 37.78 -6.18 -29.29
CA ARG A 1120 37.72 -7.65 -29.15
C ARG A 1120 37.91 -8.09 -27.71
N SER A 1121 38.86 -7.49 -27.01
CA SER A 1121 39.10 -7.82 -25.60
C SER A 1121 37.91 -7.41 -24.73
N LEU A 1122 37.24 -6.28 -25.03
CA LEU A 1122 36.00 -5.88 -24.36
C LEU A 1122 34.82 -6.80 -24.69
N GLN A 1123 34.77 -7.34 -25.91
CA GLN A 1123 33.79 -8.36 -26.30
C GLN A 1123 34.00 -9.64 -25.48
N ASP A 1124 35.24 -10.09 -25.32
CA ASP A 1124 35.57 -11.29 -24.55
C ASP A 1124 35.25 -11.12 -23.05
N VAL A 1125 35.43 -9.91 -22.51
CA VAL A 1125 35.01 -9.53 -21.14
C VAL A 1125 33.50 -9.41 -21.02
N SER A 1126 32.80 -8.96 -22.08
CA SER A 1126 31.34 -8.83 -22.07
C SER A 1126 30.59 -10.16 -22.00
N ASP A 1127 31.22 -11.25 -22.46
CA ASP A 1127 30.66 -12.59 -22.36
C ASP A 1127 30.53 -13.08 -20.90
N ALA A 1128 31.20 -12.42 -19.95
CA ALA A 1128 31.12 -12.68 -18.51
C ALA A 1128 30.31 -11.60 -17.74
N ASP A 1129 29.90 -10.51 -18.40
CA ASP A 1129 29.07 -9.45 -17.83
C ASP A 1129 27.58 -9.70 -18.14
N ALA A 1130 26.83 -10.17 -17.15
CA ALA A 1130 25.39 -10.42 -17.28
C ALA A 1130 24.56 -9.14 -17.53
N THR A 1131 25.13 -7.95 -17.32
CA THR A 1131 24.40 -6.67 -17.40
C THR A 1131 24.42 -6.04 -18.79
N GLY A 1132 25.17 -6.60 -19.75
CA GLY A 1132 25.27 -6.11 -21.13
C GLY A 1132 25.97 -4.75 -21.27
N ARG A 1133 26.54 -4.22 -20.18
CA ARG A 1133 27.22 -2.91 -20.13
C ARG A 1133 28.55 -2.97 -20.87
N MET A 1134 29.30 -4.07 -20.72
CA MET A 1134 30.56 -4.28 -21.43
C MET A 1134 30.36 -4.48 -22.94
N GLU A 1135 29.24 -5.05 -23.36
CA GLU A 1135 28.91 -5.22 -24.78
C GLU A 1135 28.70 -3.85 -25.47
N ALA A 1136 28.12 -2.88 -24.76
CA ALA A 1136 27.96 -1.52 -25.25
C ALA A 1136 29.32 -0.83 -25.44
N LEU A 1137 30.27 -1.02 -24.51
CA LEU A 1137 31.63 -0.48 -24.61
C LEU A 1137 32.43 -1.14 -25.75
N ALA A 1138 32.26 -2.44 -25.98
CA ALA A 1138 32.88 -3.15 -27.10
C ALA A 1138 32.38 -2.60 -28.46
N LYS A 1139 31.07 -2.37 -28.59
CA LYS A 1139 30.47 -1.75 -29.79
C LYS A 1139 30.98 -0.34 -30.02
N GLU A 1140 31.12 0.46 -28.96
CA GLU A 1140 31.65 1.82 -29.03
C GLU A 1140 33.14 1.82 -29.45
N ALA A 1141 33.96 0.94 -28.89
CA ALA A 1141 35.36 0.74 -29.29
C ALA A 1141 35.50 0.33 -30.77
N GLN A 1142 34.60 -0.54 -31.26
CA GLN A 1142 34.58 -0.97 -32.66
C GLN A 1142 34.20 0.19 -33.61
N GLN A 1143 33.26 1.05 -33.21
CA GLN A 1143 32.89 2.24 -33.97
C GLN A 1143 34.05 3.24 -34.06
N VAL A 1144 34.78 3.44 -32.96
CA VAL A 1144 35.99 4.28 -32.92
C VAL A 1144 37.06 3.72 -33.87
N ALA A 1145 37.29 2.41 -33.86
CA ALA A 1145 38.25 1.77 -34.77
C ALA A 1145 37.89 1.97 -36.25
N GLN A 1146 36.60 1.83 -36.59
CA GLN A 1146 36.12 2.07 -37.96
C GLN A 1146 36.23 3.54 -38.38
N ALA A 1147 36.03 4.47 -37.45
CA ALA A 1147 36.16 5.91 -37.71
C ALA A 1147 37.63 6.31 -37.96
N LEU A 1148 38.56 5.78 -37.17
CA LEU A 1148 40.01 5.97 -37.37
C LEU A 1148 40.49 5.48 -38.74
N GLU A 1149 39.91 4.39 -39.25
CA GLU A 1149 40.24 3.84 -40.56
C GLU A 1149 39.70 4.63 -41.74
N ARG A 1150 38.48 5.16 -41.62
CA ARG A 1150 37.79 5.86 -42.71
C ARG A 1150 38.25 7.31 -42.87
N GLY A 1151 38.54 8.01 -41.77
CA GLY A 1151 38.76 9.46 -41.78
C GLY A 1151 40.07 9.95 -41.16
N GLY A 1152 40.88 9.07 -40.56
CA GLY A 1152 42.02 9.48 -39.74
C GLY A 1152 41.59 10.08 -38.38
N PRO A 1153 42.53 10.59 -37.58
CA PRO A 1153 42.24 11.15 -36.26
C PRO A 1153 41.53 12.51 -36.38
N ASP A 1154 40.19 12.48 -36.40
CA ASP A 1154 39.31 13.66 -36.31
C ASP A 1154 39.07 14.04 -34.82
N PRO A 1155 38.98 15.33 -34.44
CA PRO A 1155 38.53 15.80 -33.13
C PRO A 1155 37.30 15.06 -32.55
N ALA A 1156 36.36 14.63 -33.40
CA ALA A 1156 35.19 13.87 -32.98
C ALA A 1156 35.52 12.41 -32.59
N VAL A 1157 36.58 11.83 -33.17
CA VAL A 1157 37.06 10.48 -32.85
C VAL A 1157 37.88 10.51 -31.56
N ALA A 1158 38.73 11.52 -31.39
CA ALA A 1158 39.47 11.74 -30.14
C ALA A 1158 38.54 11.97 -28.93
N SER A 1159 37.45 12.72 -29.14
CA SER A 1159 36.42 12.94 -28.10
C SER A 1159 35.71 11.64 -27.70
N ARG A 1160 35.36 10.79 -28.67
CA ARG A 1160 34.76 9.46 -28.43
C ARG A 1160 35.74 8.51 -27.73
N GLN A 1161 37.01 8.55 -28.08
CA GLN A 1161 38.09 7.81 -27.39
C GLN A 1161 38.25 8.23 -25.92
N GLN A 1162 38.11 9.52 -25.60
CA GLN A 1162 38.13 10.02 -24.22
C GLN A 1162 36.89 9.62 -23.42
N GLN A 1163 35.71 9.64 -24.06
CA GLN A 1163 34.46 9.17 -23.45
C GLN A 1163 34.52 7.67 -23.16
N LEU A 1164 35.00 6.86 -24.12
CA LEU A 1164 35.20 5.43 -23.95
C LEU A 1164 36.17 5.14 -22.79
N TYR A 1165 37.27 5.89 -22.67
CA TYR A 1165 38.21 5.75 -21.56
C TYR A 1165 37.59 6.08 -20.20
N ARG A 1166 36.82 7.17 -20.09
CA ARG A 1166 36.12 7.50 -18.84
C ARG A 1166 35.10 6.43 -18.45
N ARG A 1167 34.31 5.95 -19.41
CA ARG A 1167 33.35 4.87 -19.16
C ARG A 1167 34.03 3.55 -18.77
N LEU A 1168 35.22 3.26 -19.30
CA LEU A 1168 36.00 2.10 -18.86
C LEU A 1168 36.50 2.22 -17.41
N LEU A 1169 36.91 3.42 -16.99
CA LEU A 1169 37.31 3.69 -15.59
C LEU A 1169 36.10 3.68 -14.64
N ASP A 1170 34.98 4.24 -15.07
CA ASP A 1170 33.75 4.30 -14.29
C ASP A 1170 33.10 2.92 -14.18
N ALA A 1171 33.13 2.12 -15.25
CA ALA A 1171 32.65 0.75 -15.23
C ALA A 1171 33.35 -0.09 -14.16
N GLY A 1172 34.67 0.09 -13.95
CA GLY A 1172 35.38 -0.56 -12.85
C GLY A 1172 34.89 -0.12 -11.46
N ARG A 1173 34.56 1.16 -11.29
CA ARG A 1173 34.06 1.68 -10.00
C ARG A 1173 32.63 1.27 -9.68
N PHE A 1174 31.75 1.22 -10.67
CA PHE A 1174 30.36 0.81 -10.48
C PHE A 1174 30.23 -0.68 -10.18
N LEU A 1175 31.08 -1.51 -10.80
CA LEU A 1175 31.13 -2.93 -10.51
C LEU A 1175 31.63 -3.20 -9.07
N GLU A 1176 32.59 -2.41 -8.57
CA GLU A 1176 33.06 -2.44 -7.18
C GLU A 1176 32.00 -1.99 -6.15
N GLN A 1177 30.94 -1.31 -6.62
CA GLN A 1177 29.82 -0.82 -5.82
C GLN A 1177 28.67 -1.84 -5.78
N ASP A 1178 28.36 -2.49 -6.92
CA ASP A 1178 27.33 -3.53 -7.01
C ASP A 1178 27.65 -4.74 -6.08
N GLU A 1179 28.92 -5.14 -5.91
CA GLU A 1179 29.32 -6.23 -4.97
C GLU A 1179 29.09 -5.85 -3.48
N ARG A 1180 29.16 -4.56 -3.13
CA ARG A 1180 28.87 -4.11 -1.75
C ARG A 1180 27.38 -4.03 -1.45
N ASP A 1181 26.56 -3.81 -2.47
CA ASP A 1181 25.11 -3.70 -2.31
C ASP A 1181 24.42 -5.08 -2.32
N ASP A 1182 25.06 -6.11 -2.88
CA ASP A 1182 24.53 -7.48 -2.94
C ASP A 1182 24.95 -8.39 -1.74
N GLU A 1183 26.02 -8.06 -1.00
CA GLU A 1183 26.50 -8.86 0.15
C GLU A 1183 26.11 -8.32 1.55
N GLY A 1184 25.32 -7.25 1.67
CA GLY A 1184 24.89 -6.71 2.98
C GLY A 1184 23.42 -6.29 3.04
N PRO A 1185 22.72 -6.41 4.19
CA PRO A 1185 21.45 -5.72 4.38
C PRO A 1185 21.70 -4.21 4.27
N ARG A 1186 20.80 -3.50 3.58
CA ARG A 1186 20.88 -2.04 3.38
C ARG A 1186 21.06 -1.31 4.71
N GLU A 1187 22.30 -0.95 5.04
CA GLU A 1187 22.60 -0.04 6.14
C GLU A 1187 22.39 1.40 5.66
N GLY A 1188 21.24 1.98 6.03
CA GLY A 1188 21.11 3.43 6.05
C GLY A 1188 22.05 4.00 7.10
N LYS A 1189 23.20 4.55 6.69
CA LYS A 1189 24.06 5.33 7.60
C LYS A 1189 23.32 6.61 7.99
N ALA A 1190 22.64 6.57 9.13
CA ALA A 1190 22.39 7.77 9.90
C ALA A 1190 23.75 8.34 10.31
N GLY A 1191 23.97 9.64 10.05
CA GLY A 1191 25.16 10.32 10.52
C GLY A 1191 25.31 10.15 12.03
N ASP A 1192 26.53 9.82 12.47
CA ASP A 1192 26.90 9.73 13.88
C ASP A 1192 26.72 11.12 14.53
N ILE A 1193 25.55 11.34 15.11
CA ILE A 1193 25.31 12.41 16.06
C ILE A 1193 25.36 11.76 17.43
N THR A 1194 26.55 11.71 17.99
CA THR A 1194 26.79 11.25 19.36
C THR A 1194 26.14 12.26 20.33
N LEU A 1195 24.84 12.11 20.60
CA LEU A 1195 24.19 12.77 21.72
C LEU A 1195 24.55 12.02 23.00
N SER A 1196 25.63 12.47 23.65
CA SER A 1196 25.91 12.12 25.05
C SER A 1196 24.73 12.49 25.92
N ARG A 1197 23.92 11.49 26.30
CA ARG A 1197 22.89 11.62 27.33
C ARG A 1197 23.57 11.64 28.69
N ALA A 1198 23.51 12.78 29.38
CA ALA A 1198 23.94 12.89 30.77
C ALA A 1198 22.95 12.15 31.70
N PRO A 1199 23.39 11.66 32.88
CA PRO A 1199 22.54 10.93 33.81
C PRO A 1199 21.44 11.82 34.39
N ALA A 1200 20.22 11.30 34.42
CA ALA A 1200 19.09 11.90 35.11
C ALA A 1200 19.25 11.66 36.61
N ASP A 1201 19.87 12.61 37.32
CA ASP A 1201 19.57 12.96 38.72
C ASP A 1201 20.54 14.06 39.19
N GLY A 1202 20.07 15.31 39.14
CA GLY A 1202 20.80 16.47 39.67
C GLY A 1202 19.94 17.74 39.62
N PRO A 1203 19.96 18.59 40.68
CA PRO A 1203 18.99 19.66 40.85
C PRO A 1203 19.22 20.80 39.84
N GLN A 1204 18.13 21.32 39.28
CA GLN A 1204 18.14 22.48 38.41
C GLN A 1204 18.66 23.72 39.16
N SER A 1205 19.72 24.32 38.62
CA SER A 1205 20.14 25.70 38.91
C SER A 1205 20.64 26.33 37.62
N GLY A 1206 19.98 27.40 37.17
CA GLY A 1206 20.33 28.08 35.92
C GLY A 1206 21.70 28.79 35.97
N LYS A 1207 22.39 28.80 34.82
CA LYS A 1207 23.22 29.91 34.29
C LYS A 1207 23.72 29.62 32.86
N ALA A 1208 23.47 30.61 31.99
CA ALA A 1208 24.04 30.91 30.66
C ALA A 1208 24.54 29.74 29.77
N ALA A 1209 23.77 29.43 28.72
CA ALA A 1209 24.19 28.57 27.62
C ALA A 1209 25.34 29.20 26.80
N ASN A 1210 26.28 28.35 26.37
CA ASN A 1210 27.44 28.70 25.54
C ASN A 1210 27.01 29.39 24.22
N LYS A 1211 27.71 30.49 23.86
CA LYS A 1211 27.61 31.11 22.53
C LYS A 1211 28.17 30.15 21.46
N PHE A 1212 27.47 30.04 20.34
CA PHE A 1212 27.89 29.23 19.20
C PHE A 1212 29.12 29.84 18.53
N VAL A 1213 30.17 29.05 18.27
CA VAL A 1213 31.41 29.53 17.63
C VAL A 1213 31.14 29.73 16.14
N ALA A 1214 31.43 30.93 15.62
CA ALA A 1214 31.28 31.21 14.19
C ALA A 1214 32.38 30.50 13.36
N PRO A 1215 32.06 29.98 12.17
CA PRO A 1215 33.01 29.24 11.34
C PRO A 1215 34.18 30.12 10.89
N ASN A 1216 35.37 29.51 10.79
CA ASN A 1216 36.60 30.21 10.46
C ASN A 1216 36.81 30.34 8.94
N TRP A 1217 37.82 31.12 8.52
CA TRP A 1217 38.05 31.40 7.11
C TRP A 1217 38.36 30.15 6.27
N ASN A 1218 38.97 29.12 6.86
CA ASN A 1218 39.29 27.89 6.14
C ASN A 1218 38.04 27.08 5.81
N GLU A 1219 37.04 27.10 6.68
CA GLU A 1219 35.74 26.44 6.49
C GLU A 1219 34.86 27.16 5.47
N LEU A 1220 35.10 28.46 5.26
CA LEU A 1220 34.33 29.30 4.33
C LEU A 1220 34.95 29.39 2.92
N ARG A 1221 36.06 28.67 2.68
CA ARG A 1221 36.91 28.82 1.48
C ARG A 1221 36.25 28.32 0.18
N GLY A 1222 35.18 27.53 0.28
CA GLY A 1222 34.39 27.01 -0.84
C GLY A 1222 33.13 27.82 -1.19
N LEU A 1223 32.76 28.82 -0.39
CA LEU A 1223 31.53 29.61 -0.56
C LEU A 1223 31.78 30.91 -1.32
N GLY A 1224 30.79 31.43 -2.03
CA GLY A 1224 30.82 32.76 -2.65
C GLY A 1224 30.86 33.89 -1.61
N ALA A 1225 31.26 35.11 -2.01
CA ALA A 1225 31.41 36.24 -1.07
C ALA A 1225 30.09 36.62 -0.36
N GLU A 1226 28.96 36.54 -1.07
CA GLU A 1226 27.61 36.74 -0.53
C GLU A 1226 27.21 35.64 0.47
N GLU A 1227 27.48 34.39 0.13
CA GLU A 1227 27.14 33.23 0.97
C GLU A 1227 27.94 33.24 2.29
N ARG A 1228 29.24 33.57 2.24
CA ARG A 1228 30.06 33.74 3.44
C ARG A 1228 29.49 34.82 4.36
N ARG A 1229 29.01 35.94 3.78
CA ARG A 1229 28.42 37.03 4.54
C ARG A 1229 27.13 36.59 5.23
N LEU A 1230 26.26 35.85 4.52
CA LEU A 1230 25.01 35.33 5.07
C LEU A 1230 25.25 34.32 6.21
N VAL A 1231 26.24 33.42 6.06
CA VAL A 1231 26.61 32.46 7.10
C VAL A 1231 27.11 33.18 8.36
N LEU A 1232 27.99 34.18 8.21
CA LEU A 1232 28.48 34.95 9.36
C LEU A 1232 27.37 35.80 10.01
N GLU A 1233 26.43 36.33 9.23
CA GLU A 1233 25.28 37.07 9.74
C GLU A 1233 24.30 36.17 10.50
N TYR A 1234 24.10 34.94 10.03
CA TYR A 1234 23.29 33.91 10.69
C TYR A 1234 23.83 33.57 12.09
N PHE A 1235 25.13 33.25 12.22
CA PHE A 1235 25.76 32.99 13.51
C PHE A 1235 25.79 34.23 14.43
N ARG A 1236 25.87 35.43 13.85
CA ARG A 1236 25.76 36.68 14.61
C ARG A 1236 24.36 36.85 15.20
N ARG A 1237 23.30 36.58 14.42
CA ARG A 1237 21.90 36.63 14.90
C ARG A 1237 21.58 35.57 15.95
N LEU A 1238 22.13 34.36 15.79
CA LEU A 1238 22.02 33.26 16.76
C LEU A 1238 22.63 33.61 18.12
N ASN A 1239 23.74 34.36 18.11
CA ASN A 1239 24.44 34.78 19.32
C ASN A 1239 23.99 36.13 19.87
N SER A 1240 23.02 36.82 19.23
CA SER A 1240 22.63 38.19 19.56
C SER A 1240 21.23 38.34 20.19
N LYS A 1241 20.62 37.28 20.73
CA LYS A 1241 19.41 37.44 21.57
C LYS A 1241 19.74 37.30 23.06
N PRO A 1242 19.23 38.22 23.91
CA PRO A 1242 19.52 38.24 25.35
C PRO A 1242 18.97 37.04 26.10
#